data_AF-A0A4V2RHM6-F1
#
_entry.id   AF-A0A4V2RHM6-F1
#
_cell.length_a   1.000
_cell.length_b   1.000
_cell.length_c   1.000
_cell.angle_alpha   90.00
_cell.angle_beta   90.00
_cell.angle_gamma   90.00
#
_symmetry.space_group_name_H-M   'P 1'
#
loop_
_entity.id
_entity.type
_entity.pdbx_description
1 polymer ?
#
loop_
_entity_poly.entity_id
_entity_poly.type
_entity_poly.pdbx_seq_one_letter_code
_entity_poly.pdbx_strand_id
1 'polypeptide(L)'
;MTKDKKQPALPVVEVDQAFPLMTTDGVSRASTSTGITGDQGPAVSAAIRDVLGWRPRVQDPKAFTAALSASFELSTFEDHVIARYVPRGVAVQADLGGVTGGQASLYLRAKAAHEQITRMLDSLQPLRTDADPQDCEAYRGLVRDSVRRIVLELGREGGPRVPLVDSAFSVLTGYQPATSAAFTQGPVPSKAPTLAAIIGPTTSYGLSGQTPGLVPTAVAEIDPDSVPGQLGALRDRFGLDDDHVNTVDEEKQRTSFWTLVELITDLQRSWDTRRLDFTLGAGNGFLGTDLVQISRLLAAASEQVDELEAVLDSVLVSSAERQTVVLDRTTGLTLDDLVQWLRVFVTEDGPNIIRDSGRDGLVSSFTPTAVELLLTLRNSLVRTVVPCCGPSCASGCHCGSRGKVTCIPLGCCTPLPPGMYSGRVKIAVSTLCGLVERLTAKAIRIGRYAGVVLLDLSVVPYDDLLDTGTGSVASPFVRVEVRGLHLRPTYIPAFIADAGNPANFGSFVLPLQGSASADDDHLSGIFQLAALPEPLRDLLSGAGVGVRGILLAASEVPLAIVDGELGRVVQGPAVTTWPKLRPANVVEDDGGPDDWDEIDPNQRFVPQSPPDPVDPEIVDDCLDDCLDECSDDCQGCDCGCHEYEAGGAGSQGEGSAFQASSAAAGGSGAAGIQAMVADKRVRRRAAKVLPELAASRKHRKRLRSALKGKKLKRLMKAVADAEADRTRNTTTEERLMREAETLDQRITSAQDGVAAAKRDVKQAKRKQNQASRTVKNAKAAKTKALRKVVREEDALAKAQLEARAAATKAREKEQ
;
A
#
# COMPACT_ATOMS: atom_id res chain seq x y z
N MET A 1 -46.08 13.82 -46.55
CA MET A 1 -45.31 13.30 -45.40
C MET A 1 -45.29 11.79 -45.51
N THR A 2 -44.27 11.25 -46.19
CA THR A 2 -44.24 9.84 -46.63
C THR A 2 -43.35 9.02 -45.71
N LYS A 3 -43.93 7.96 -45.15
CA LYS A 3 -43.22 6.77 -44.70
C LYS A 3 -42.55 6.12 -45.92
N ASP A 4 -41.29 5.75 -45.75
CA ASP A 4 -40.59 4.58 -46.33
C ASP A 4 -39.13 4.90 -46.63
N LYS A 5 -38.22 4.17 -45.98
CA LYS A 5 -37.21 3.32 -46.66
C LYS A 5 -36.35 2.60 -45.62
N LYS A 6 -36.53 1.27 -45.59
CA LYS A 6 -35.58 0.30 -45.06
C LYS A 6 -34.24 0.44 -45.81
N GLN A 7 -33.12 0.49 -45.09
CA GLN A 7 -31.82 0.17 -45.68
C GLN A 7 -31.56 -1.35 -45.57
N PRO A 8 -31.06 -2.00 -46.63
CA PRO A 8 -30.83 -3.43 -46.65
C PRO A 8 -29.56 -3.83 -45.89
N ALA A 9 -29.63 -4.97 -45.21
CA ALA A 9 -28.54 -5.59 -44.47
C ALA A 9 -27.40 -6.04 -45.40
N LEU A 10 -26.16 -5.80 -44.97
CA LEU A 10 -24.96 -6.39 -45.56
C LEU A 10 -24.87 -7.89 -45.16
N PRO A 11 -24.50 -8.79 -46.08
CA PRO A 11 -24.44 -10.22 -45.80
C PRO A 11 -23.24 -10.55 -44.90
N VAL A 12 -23.52 -11.16 -43.75
CA VAL A 12 -22.52 -11.82 -42.90
C VAL A 12 -22.13 -13.12 -43.60
N VAL A 13 -20.87 -13.20 -44.03
CA VAL A 13 -20.28 -14.43 -44.55
C VAL A 13 -19.76 -15.22 -43.33
N GLU A 14 -20.50 -16.25 -42.94
CA GLU A 14 -20.01 -17.27 -42.00
C GLU A 14 -19.01 -18.18 -42.72
N VAL A 15 -17.76 -18.19 -42.27
CA VAL A 15 -16.74 -19.17 -42.68
C VAL A 15 -16.43 -20.05 -41.48
N ASP A 16 -17.24 -21.10 -41.33
CA ASP A 16 -16.88 -22.28 -40.52
C ASP A 16 -15.95 -23.16 -41.38
N GLN A 17 -14.64 -23.09 -41.15
CA GLN A 17 -13.73 -24.17 -41.51
C GLN A 17 -12.72 -24.42 -40.39
N ALA A 18 -12.76 -25.65 -39.91
CA ALA A 18 -11.92 -26.20 -38.85
C ALA A 18 -10.44 -26.23 -39.26
N PHE A 19 -9.55 -25.84 -38.35
CA PHE A 19 -8.12 -26.12 -38.45
C PHE A 19 -7.63 -26.98 -37.27
N PRO A 20 -6.83 -28.02 -37.55
CA PRO A 20 -6.22 -28.87 -36.55
C PRO A 20 -5.04 -28.16 -35.86
N LEU A 21 -4.85 -28.50 -34.59
CA LEU A 21 -3.70 -28.13 -33.76
C LEU A 21 -2.37 -28.60 -34.38
N MET A 22 -1.43 -27.67 -34.57
CA MET A 22 0.01 -27.95 -34.43
C MET A 22 0.72 -26.78 -33.74
N THR A 23 1.40 -27.15 -32.66
CA THR A 23 2.39 -26.40 -31.88
C THR A 23 3.72 -26.30 -32.64
N THR A 24 4.39 -25.15 -32.62
CA THR A 24 5.79 -24.95 -32.17
C THR A 24 6.33 -23.55 -32.51
N ASP A 25 6.86 -22.89 -31.47
CA ASP A 25 8.10 -22.09 -31.33
C ASP A 25 8.80 -21.41 -32.51
N GLY A 26 9.29 -20.18 -32.27
CA GLY A 26 10.45 -19.64 -32.97
C GLY A 26 10.55 -18.11 -33.12
N VAL A 27 11.20 -17.46 -32.16
CA VAL A 27 12.13 -16.30 -32.24
C VAL A 27 12.14 -15.48 -33.56
N SER A 28 11.80 -14.19 -33.48
CA SER A 28 11.95 -13.25 -34.61
C SER A 28 13.33 -12.57 -34.61
N ARG A 29 14.08 -12.77 -35.70
CA ARG A 29 15.16 -11.90 -36.18
C ARG A 29 14.77 -11.31 -37.54
N ALA A 30 15.23 -10.11 -37.83
CA ALA A 30 14.74 -9.26 -38.93
C ALA A 30 15.23 -9.64 -40.34
N SER A 31 14.37 -9.24 -41.31
CA SER A 31 14.62 -8.87 -42.72
C SER A 31 14.63 -9.97 -43.79
N THR A 32 13.68 -9.89 -44.74
CA THR A 32 13.85 -9.58 -46.18
C THR A 32 12.69 -10.15 -47.01
N SER A 33 12.23 -9.35 -47.97
CA SER A 33 11.18 -9.66 -48.92
C SER A 33 11.60 -10.73 -49.93
N THR A 34 10.82 -11.82 -50.04
CA THR A 34 10.65 -12.54 -51.32
C THR A 34 9.34 -13.34 -51.26
N GLY A 35 8.53 -13.20 -52.30
CA GLY A 35 7.17 -13.71 -52.35
C GLY A 35 7.10 -15.23 -52.37
N ILE A 36 6.23 -15.76 -51.51
CA ILE A 36 5.36 -16.94 -51.65
C ILE A 36 4.27 -16.70 -50.59
N THR A 37 3.03 -17.10 -50.89
CA THR A 37 1.78 -16.92 -50.12
C THR A 37 1.89 -17.36 -48.65
N GLY A 38 2.53 -16.54 -47.84
CA GLY A 38 2.62 -16.67 -46.39
C GLY A 38 1.44 -15.98 -45.73
N ASP A 39 0.94 -16.62 -44.67
CA ASP A 39 -0.11 -16.11 -43.80
C ASP A 39 0.19 -14.65 -43.41
N GLN A 40 -0.58 -13.72 -43.97
CA GLN A 40 -0.49 -12.29 -43.66
C GLN A 40 -1.08 -11.99 -42.28
N GLY A 41 -1.70 -12.98 -41.62
CA GLY A 41 -2.34 -12.85 -40.32
C GLY A 41 -1.47 -12.15 -39.26
N PRO A 42 -0.20 -12.54 -39.07
CA PRO A 42 0.69 -11.88 -38.11
C PRO A 42 1.03 -10.44 -38.50
N ALA A 43 1.28 -10.16 -39.78
CA ALA A 43 1.60 -8.82 -40.27
C ALA A 43 0.40 -7.88 -40.17
N VAL A 44 -0.80 -8.35 -40.55
CA VAL A 44 -2.06 -7.63 -40.39
C VAL A 44 -2.39 -7.44 -38.91
N SER A 45 -2.16 -8.44 -38.07
CA SER A 45 -2.37 -8.31 -36.62
C SER A 45 -1.41 -7.33 -35.96
N ALA A 46 -0.17 -7.24 -36.44
CA ALA A 46 0.79 -6.24 -36.00
C ALA A 46 0.35 -4.83 -36.46
N ALA A 47 0.02 -4.66 -37.74
CA ALA A 47 -0.46 -3.37 -38.26
C ALA A 47 -1.75 -2.89 -37.55
N ILE A 48 -2.71 -3.79 -37.30
CA ILE A 48 -3.92 -3.45 -36.53
C ILE A 48 -3.56 -3.06 -35.10
N ARG A 49 -2.59 -3.74 -34.47
CA ARG A 49 -2.11 -3.40 -33.13
C ARG A 49 -1.44 -2.02 -33.10
N ASP A 50 -0.63 -1.71 -34.11
CA ASP A 50 0.09 -0.44 -34.21
C ASP A 50 -0.87 0.73 -34.44
N VAL A 51 -1.87 0.54 -35.29
CA VAL A 51 -2.88 1.56 -35.61
C VAL A 51 -3.89 1.75 -34.47
N LEU A 52 -4.33 0.68 -33.82
CA LEU A 52 -5.33 0.78 -32.75
C LEU A 52 -4.71 0.99 -31.37
N GLY A 53 -3.39 0.78 -31.21
CA GLY A 53 -2.74 0.70 -29.90
C GLY A 53 -3.33 -0.41 -29.01
N TRP A 54 -4.00 -1.38 -29.62
CA TRP A 54 -4.86 -2.37 -28.96
C TRP A 54 -4.74 -3.73 -29.67
N ARG A 55 -4.65 -4.83 -28.92
CA ARG A 55 -4.63 -6.19 -29.49
C ARG A 55 -6.05 -6.73 -29.61
N PRO A 56 -6.59 -6.92 -30.83
CA PRO A 56 -7.95 -7.41 -31.00
C PRO A 56 -8.12 -8.82 -30.44
N ARG A 57 -9.17 -9.01 -29.64
CA ARG A 57 -9.64 -10.34 -29.26
C ARG A 57 -10.83 -10.68 -30.14
N VAL A 58 -10.82 -11.87 -30.72
CA VAL A 58 -11.91 -12.39 -31.57
C VAL A 58 -13.25 -12.40 -30.81
N GLN A 59 -13.21 -12.49 -29.48
CA GLN A 59 -14.40 -12.55 -28.63
C GLN A 59 -14.99 -11.19 -28.22
N ASP A 60 -14.37 -10.06 -28.58
CA ASP A 60 -14.88 -8.73 -28.20
C ASP A 60 -14.98 -7.77 -29.41
N PRO A 61 -16.01 -7.95 -30.27
CA PRO A 61 -16.23 -7.07 -31.41
C PRO A 61 -16.62 -5.65 -31.00
N LYS A 62 -17.19 -5.46 -29.80
CA LYS A 62 -17.59 -4.13 -29.31
C LYS A 62 -16.36 -3.30 -28.97
N ALA A 63 -15.39 -3.87 -28.25
CA ALA A 63 -14.12 -3.19 -27.98
C ALA A 63 -13.37 -2.84 -29.27
N PHE A 64 -13.41 -3.70 -30.29
CA PHE A 64 -12.81 -3.40 -31.60
C PHE A 64 -13.48 -2.20 -32.29
N THR A 65 -14.81 -2.17 -32.35
CA THR A 65 -15.54 -1.02 -32.92
C THR A 65 -15.31 0.27 -32.14
N ALA A 66 -15.24 0.17 -30.81
CA ALA A 66 -14.93 1.30 -29.95
C ALA A 66 -13.53 1.82 -30.26
N ALA A 67 -12.50 0.95 -30.32
CA ALA A 67 -11.13 1.30 -30.67
C ALA A 67 -11.00 1.94 -32.06
N LEU A 68 -11.76 1.47 -33.06
CA LEU A 68 -11.80 2.06 -34.40
C LEU A 68 -12.41 3.47 -34.38
N SER A 69 -13.59 3.63 -33.78
CA SER A 69 -14.24 4.94 -33.64
C SER A 69 -13.42 5.93 -32.81
N ALA A 70 -12.53 5.39 -31.99
CA ALA A 70 -11.62 6.10 -31.12
C ALA A 70 -10.36 6.60 -31.85
N SER A 71 -9.78 5.79 -32.74
CA SER A 71 -8.54 6.09 -33.46
C SER A 71 -8.77 6.86 -34.77
N PHE A 72 -10.00 6.86 -35.28
CA PHE A 72 -10.36 7.53 -36.53
C PHE A 72 -11.47 8.54 -36.30
N GLU A 73 -11.17 9.81 -36.55
CA GLU A 73 -12.18 10.86 -36.63
C GLU A 73 -12.79 10.86 -38.02
N LEU A 74 -14.10 10.65 -38.11
CA LEU A 74 -14.84 10.69 -39.36
C LEU A 74 -15.42 12.11 -39.52
N SER A 75 -14.95 12.85 -40.52
CA SER A 75 -15.55 14.12 -40.94
C SER A 75 -16.22 13.94 -42.31
N THR A 76 -17.35 14.60 -42.51
CA THR A 76 -17.96 14.69 -43.83
C THR A 76 -17.54 15.99 -44.46
N PHE A 77 -16.89 15.91 -45.61
CA PHE A 77 -16.50 17.07 -46.40
C PHE A 77 -17.01 16.81 -47.82
N GLU A 78 -17.77 17.76 -48.39
CA GLU A 78 -18.28 17.67 -49.78
C GLU A 78 -18.83 16.28 -50.15
N ASP A 79 -19.80 15.78 -49.37
CA ASP A 79 -20.51 14.50 -49.58
C ASP A 79 -19.65 13.22 -49.57
N HIS A 80 -18.41 13.28 -49.09
CA HIS A 80 -17.58 12.10 -48.82
C HIS A 80 -17.08 12.07 -47.36
N VAL A 81 -16.94 10.86 -46.81
CA VAL A 81 -16.46 10.64 -45.44
C VAL A 81 -14.93 10.57 -45.48
N ILE A 82 -14.28 11.56 -44.87
CA ILE A 82 -12.83 11.57 -44.65
C ILE A 82 -12.56 10.97 -43.27
N ALA A 83 -11.72 9.94 -43.20
CA ALA A 83 -11.23 9.38 -41.95
C ALA A 83 -9.85 9.96 -41.63
N ARG A 84 -9.73 10.74 -40.56
CA ARG A 84 -8.45 11.24 -40.05
C ARG A 84 -7.96 10.29 -38.96
N TYR A 85 -6.81 9.67 -39.18
CA TYR A 85 -6.14 8.89 -38.13
C TYR A 85 -5.56 9.84 -37.08
N VAL A 86 -5.94 9.63 -35.83
CA VAL A 86 -5.41 10.36 -34.68
C VAL A 86 -4.63 9.34 -33.84
N PRO A 87 -3.28 9.36 -33.86
CA PRO A 87 -2.48 8.38 -33.15
C PRO A 87 -2.76 8.48 -31.65
N ARG A 88 -3.23 7.37 -31.07
CA ARG A 88 -3.47 7.31 -29.62
C ARG A 88 -2.19 6.97 -28.88
N GLY A 89 -1.96 7.67 -27.77
CA GLY A 89 -1.10 7.18 -26.70
C GLY A 89 -1.58 5.82 -26.19
N VAL A 90 -0.68 5.05 -25.57
CA VAL A 90 -0.88 3.66 -25.15
C VAL A 90 -2.22 3.45 -24.42
N ALA A 91 -3.19 2.81 -25.10
CA ALA A 91 -4.41 2.36 -24.45
C ALA A 91 -4.12 1.01 -23.78
N VAL A 92 -3.66 1.05 -22.52
CA VAL A 92 -3.39 -0.17 -21.75
C VAL A 92 -4.69 -0.97 -21.59
N GLN A 93 -4.61 -2.22 -22.01
CA GLN A 93 -5.68 -3.20 -22.01
C GLN A 93 -6.20 -3.42 -20.58
N ALA A 94 -7.34 -2.79 -20.29
CA ALA A 94 -8.29 -3.31 -19.33
C ALA A 94 -9.55 -3.62 -20.12
N ASP A 95 -10.25 -4.71 -19.80
CA ASP A 95 -11.49 -5.14 -20.48
C ASP A 95 -12.64 -4.09 -20.37
N LEU A 96 -12.37 -2.91 -19.80
CA LEU A 96 -13.25 -1.75 -19.63
C LEU A 96 -12.63 -0.42 -20.13
N GLY A 97 -11.52 -0.44 -20.87
CA GLY A 97 -10.86 0.75 -21.42
C GLY A 97 -10.09 1.56 -20.36
N GLY A 98 -8.83 1.22 -20.08
CA GLY A 98 -7.97 2.01 -19.18
C GLY A 98 -8.30 1.96 -17.68
N VAL A 99 -9.23 1.10 -17.26
CA VAL A 99 -9.66 0.91 -15.86
C VAL A 99 -8.93 -0.30 -15.25
N THR A 100 -7.98 -0.10 -14.35
CA THR A 100 -7.12 -1.15 -13.78
C THR A 100 -7.83 -2.17 -12.91
N GLY A 101 -7.27 -3.36 -12.67
CA GLY A 101 -7.94 -4.47 -11.94
C GLY A 101 -8.64 -4.10 -10.62
N GLY A 102 -8.00 -3.30 -9.76
CA GLY A 102 -8.66 -2.85 -8.52
C GLY A 102 -9.73 -1.78 -8.74
N GLN A 103 -9.52 -0.90 -9.72
CA GLN A 103 -10.52 0.09 -10.16
C GLN A 103 -11.72 -0.60 -10.85
N ALA A 104 -11.49 -1.59 -11.71
CA ALA A 104 -12.50 -2.36 -12.42
C ALA A 104 -13.36 -3.14 -11.44
N SER A 105 -12.74 -3.75 -10.43
CA SER A 105 -13.44 -4.40 -9.33
C SER A 105 -14.33 -3.43 -8.53
N LEU A 106 -13.85 -2.21 -8.24
CA LEU A 106 -14.67 -1.17 -7.60
C LEU A 106 -15.80 -0.68 -8.51
N TYR A 107 -15.50 -0.42 -9.77
CA TYR A 107 -16.46 0.06 -10.76
C TYR A 107 -17.58 -0.95 -11.02
N LEU A 108 -17.25 -2.23 -11.19
CA LEU A 108 -18.24 -3.30 -11.36
C LEU A 108 -19.12 -3.46 -10.13
N ARG A 109 -18.52 -3.38 -8.92
CA ARG A 109 -19.29 -3.37 -7.66
C ARG A 109 -20.21 -2.15 -7.58
N ALA A 110 -19.69 -0.97 -7.90
CA ALA A 110 -20.46 0.27 -7.89
C ALA A 110 -21.61 0.24 -8.91
N LYS A 111 -21.39 -0.32 -10.11
CA LYS A 111 -22.41 -0.48 -11.14
C LYS A 111 -23.52 -1.43 -10.70
N ALA A 112 -23.16 -2.57 -10.13
CA ALA A 112 -24.12 -3.52 -9.58
C ALA A 112 -24.92 -2.90 -8.42
N ALA A 113 -24.24 -2.20 -7.51
CA ALA A 113 -24.87 -1.48 -6.41
C ALA A 113 -25.82 -0.39 -6.93
N HIS A 114 -25.42 0.39 -7.93
CA HIS A 114 -26.25 1.43 -8.53
C HIS A 114 -27.53 0.86 -9.16
N GLU A 115 -27.46 -0.26 -9.89
CA GLU A 115 -28.64 -0.91 -10.45
C GLU A 115 -29.61 -1.38 -9.36
N GLN A 116 -29.09 -1.93 -8.25
CA GLN A 116 -29.89 -2.37 -7.12
C GLN A 116 -30.50 -1.19 -6.35
N ILE A 117 -29.70 -0.18 -6.01
CA ILE A 117 -30.12 1.05 -5.31
C ILE A 117 -31.21 1.76 -6.12
N THR A 118 -31.05 1.88 -7.44
CA THR A 118 -32.04 2.55 -8.29
C THR A 118 -33.40 1.83 -8.24
N ARG A 119 -33.40 0.48 -8.35
CA ARG A 119 -34.65 -0.29 -8.24
C ARG A 119 -35.30 -0.15 -6.87
N MET A 120 -34.50 -0.13 -5.80
CA MET A 120 -35.01 0.03 -4.44
C MET A 120 -35.59 1.44 -4.22
N LEU A 121 -34.89 2.49 -4.68
CA LEU A 121 -35.37 3.87 -4.63
C LEU A 121 -36.72 4.03 -5.33
N ASP A 122 -36.87 3.43 -6.52
CA ASP A 122 -38.11 3.48 -7.30
C ASP A 122 -39.26 2.73 -6.60
N SER A 123 -38.95 1.73 -5.77
CA SER A 123 -39.94 0.94 -5.03
C SER A 123 -40.34 1.55 -3.67
N LEU A 124 -39.57 2.50 -3.14
CA LEU A 124 -39.82 3.10 -1.83
C LEU A 124 -41.09 3.95 -1.85
N GLN A 125 -41.98 3.72 -0.89
CA GLN A 125 -43.19 4.51 -0.68
C GLN A 125 -43.09 5.35 0.60
N PRO A 126 -43.56 6.61 0.60
CA PRO A 126 -43.62 7.41 1.83
C PRO A 126 -44.66 6.83 2.79
N LEU A 127 -44.30 6.71 4.08
CA LEU A 127 -45.21 6.27 5.16
C LEU A 127 -46.00 7.45 5.73
N ARG A 128 -45.46 8.66 5.58
CA ARG A 128 -46.15 9.89 5.96
C ARG A 128 -47.33 10.19 5.05
N THR A 129 -48.48 10.43 5.67
CA THR A 129 -49.72 10.81 4.98
C THR A 129 -49.67 12.23 4.41
N ASP A 130 -48.79 13.09 4.96
CA ASP A 130 -48.56 14.47 4.53
C ASP A 130 -47.34 14.63 3.60
N ALA A 131 -46.75 13.53 3.13
CA ALA A 131 -45.60 13.58 2.23
C ALA A 131 -45.98 14.17 0.86
N ASP A 132 -45.30 15.24 0.46
CA ASP A 132 -45.46 15.81 -0.88
C ASP A 132 -44.82 14.88 -1.92
N PRO A 133 -45.59 14.34 -2.88
CA PRO A 133 -45.04 13.45 -3.91
C PRO A 133 -43.96 14.12 -4.77
N GLN A 134 -43.99 15.44 -4.94
CA GLN A 134 -42.97 16.17 -5.70
C GLN A 134 -41.64 16.21 -4.94
N ASP A 135 -41.70 16.50 -3.63
CA ASP A 135 -40.51 16.47 -2.77
C ASP A 135 -39.92 15.05 -2.71
N CYS A 136 -40.75 14.03 -2.55
CA CYS A 136 -40.32 12.64 -2.55
C CYS A 136 -39.55 12.27 -3.83
N GLU A 137 -40.07 12.66 -5.00
CA GLU A 137 -39.38 12.38 -6.27
C GLU A 137 -38.10 13.20 -6.44
N ALA A 138 -38.09 14.45 -5.95
CA ALA A 138 -36.87 15.27 -5.95
C ALA A 138 -35.74 14.62 -5.13
N TYR A 139 -36.04 14.09 -3.94
CA TYR A 139 -35.04 13.39 -3.12
C TYR A 139 -34.59 12.06 -3.73
N ARG A 140 -35.50 11.29 -4.36
CA ARG A 140 -35.09 10.11 -5.15
C ARG A 140 -34.12 10.49 -6.26
N GLY A 141 -34.41 11.58 -6.98
CA GLY A 141 -33.55 12.14 -8.03
C GLY A 141 -32.16 12.51 -7.51
N LEU A 142 -32.07 13.21 -6.38
CA LEU A 142 -30.80 13.60 -5.78
C LEU A 142 -29.93 12.40 -5.40
N VAL A 143 -30.51 11.38 -4.75
CA VAL A 143 -29.77 10.17 -4.38
C VAL A 143 -29.32 9.41 -5.64
N ARG A 144 -30.21 9.26 -6.64
CA ARG A 144 -29.90 8.59 -7.91
C ARG A 144 -28.75 9.27 -8.65
N ASP A 145 -28.76 10.60 -8.73
CA ASP A 145 -27.70 11.37 -9.39
C ASP A 145 -26.36 11.28 -8.65
N SER A 146 -26.37 11.32 -7.32
CA SER A 146 -25.16 11.17 -6.51
C SER A 146 -24.53 9.78 -6.67
N VAL A 147 -25.32 8.70 -6.65
CA VAL A 147 -24.83 7.33 -6.86
C VAL A 147 -24.33 7.16 -8.30
N ARG A 148 -25.04 7.71 -9.29
CA ARG A 148 -24.59 7.73 -10.70
C ARG A 148 -23.25 8.44 -10.85
N ARG A 149 -23.05 9.58 -10.17
CA ARG A 149 -21.79 10.32 -10.17
C ARG A 149 -20.63 9.49 -9.60
N ILE A 150 -20.86 8.74 -8.52
CA ILE A 150 -19.86 7.81 -7.97
C ILE A 150 -19.45 6.76 -9.01
N VAL A 151 -20.42 6.12 -9.67
CA VAL A 151 -20.14 5.11 -10.72
C VAL A 151 -19.34 5.71 -11.87
N LEU A 152 -19.71 6.91 -12.33
CA LEU A 152 -19.01 7.59 -13.42
C LEU A 152 -17.56 7.94 -13.06
N GLU A 153 -17.30 8.46 -11.86
CA GLU A 153 -15.94 8.77 -11.42
C GLU A 153 -15.10 7.50 -11.20
N LEU A 154 -15.69 6.43 -10.65
CA LEU A 154 -14.99 5.14 -10.51
C LEU A 154 -14.66 4.49 -11.86
N GLY A 155 -15.47 4.73 -12.89
CA GLY A 155 -15.24 4.24 -14.25
C GLY A 155 -14.29 5.09 -15.09
N ARG A 156 -13.72 6.16 -14.54
CA ARG A 156 -12.91 7.12 -15.28
C ARG A 156 -11.53 6.57 -15.68
N GLU A 157 -11.15 6.76 -16.94
CA GLU A 157 -9.81 6.41 -17.42
C GLU A 157 -8.70 7.22 -16.72
N GLY A 158 -7.68 6.52 -16.23
CA GLY A 158 -6.58 7.13 -15.46
C GLY A 158 -6.91 7.36 -13.98
N GLY A 159 -7.96 6.71 -13.47
CA GLY A 159 -8.29 6.61 -12.06
C GLY A 159 -9.39 7.58 -11.61
N PRO A 160 -10.10 7.25 -10.52
CA PRO A 160 -11.11 8.12 -9.93
C PRO A 160 -10.50 9.38 -9.34
N ARG A 161 -11.19 10.52 -9.49
CA ARG A 161 -10.82 11.75 -8.80
C ARG A 161 -11.27 11.64 -7.36
N VAL A 162 -10.33 11.30 -6.48
CA VAL A 162 -10.60 11.04 -5.06
C VAL A 162 -11.43 12.15 -4.40
N PRO A 163 -11.12 13.45 -4.56
CA PRO A 163 -11.93 14.51 -3.95
C PRO A 163 -13.39 14.54 -4.43
N LEU A 164 -13.65 14.16 -5.69
CA LEU A 164 -15.01 14.15 -6.24
C LEU A 164 -15.81 12.96 -5.70
N VAL A 165 -15.19 11.78 -5.62
CA VAL A 165 -15.81 10.60 -5.04
C VAL A 165 -16.09 10.82 -3.54
N ASP A 166 -15.11 11.36 -2.81
CA ASP A 166 -15.28 11.75 -1.41
C ASP A 166 -16.40 12.76 -1.22
N SER A 167 -16.48 13.80 -2.08
CA SER A 167 -17.56 14.78 -2.01
C SER A 167 -18.93 14.17 -2.28
N ALA A 168 -19.01 13.19 -3.20
CA ALA A 168 -20.27 12.53 -3.52
C ALA A 168 -20.75 11.64 -2.37
N PHE A 169 -19.85 10.90 -1.73
CA PHE A 169 -20.17 10.17 -0.49
C PHE A 169 -20.53 11.11 0.64
N SER A 170 -19.80 12.22 0.81
CA SER A 170 -20.08 13.22 1.83
C SER A 170 -21.48 13.82 1.71
N VAL A 171 -21.92 14.11 0.48
CA VAL A 171 -23.28 14.60 0.23
C VAL A 171 -24.34 13.51 0.51
N LEU A 172 -24.06 12.25 0.16
CA LEU A 172 -25.00 11.14 0.34
C LEU A 172 -25.20 10.73 1.80
N THR A 173 -24.10 10.48 2.50
CA THR A 173 -24.09 9.88 3.85
C THR A 173 -23.67 10.87 4.93
N GLY A 174 -23.37 12.13 4.60
CA GLY A 174 -22.78 13.08 5.54
C GLY A 174 -21.34 12.73 5.95
N TYR A 175 -20.75 11.71 5.34
CA TYR A 175 -19.41 11.25 5.67
C TYR A 175 -18.37 12.34 5.40
N GLN A 176 -17.53 12.62 6.39
CA GLN A 176 -16.29 13.32 6.16
C GLN A 176 -15.18 12.27 6.19
N PRO A 177 -14.44 12.06 5.07
CA PRO A 177 -13.27 11.22 5.15
C PRO A 177 -12.39 11.80 6.24
N ALA A 178 -11.87 10.94 7.14
CA ALA A 178 -10.93 11.37 8.15
C ALA A 178 -9.76 12.06 7.43
N THR A 179 -9.81 13.39 7.36
CA THR A 179 -8.67 14.19 6.98
C THR A 179 -7.63 13.89 8.04
N SER A 180 -6.55 13.19 7.65
CA SER A 180 -5.30 13.24 8.40
C SER A 180 -5.12 14.69 8.82
N ALA A 181 -5.16 14.93 10.13
CA ALA A 181 -5.44 16.23 10.72
C ALA A 181 -4.79 17.36 9.92
N ALA A 182 -5.63 18.17 9.26
CA ALA A 182 -5.19 19.45 8.75
C ALA A 182 -4.57 20.19 9.94
N PHE A 183 -3.28 20.52 9.84
CA PHE A 183 -2.65 21.49 10.72
C PHE A 183 -3.52 22.74 10.72
N THR A 184 -4.31 22.93 11.77
CA THR A 184 -4.91 24.21 12.08
C THR A 184 -3.75 25.17 12.33
N GLN A 185 -3.35 25.89 11.28
CA GLN A 185 -2.52 27.07 11.41
C GLN A 185 -3.29 28.05 12.29
N GLY A 186 -2.97 28.06 13.58
CA GLY A 186 -3.33 29.16 14.45
C GLY A 186 -2.73 30.46 13.89
N PRO A 187 -3.36 31.63 14.16
CA PRO A 187 -2.89 32.90 13.65
C PRO A 187 -1.46 33.15 14.15
N VAL A 188 -0.53 33.36 13.22
CA VAL A 188 0.89 33.62 13.48
C VAL A 188 1.03 34.94 14.25
N PRO A 189 1.54 34.96 15.50
CA PRO A 189 1.99 36.21 16.09
C PRO A 189 3.31 36.61 15.43
N SER A 190 3.27 37.74 14.74
CA SER A 190 4.43 38.42 14.16
C SER A 190 5.41 38.83 15.27
N LYS A 191 6.49 38.07 15.47
CA LYS A 191 7.79 38.52 16.00
C LYS A 191 8.84 37.43 15.79
N ALA A 192 9.90 37.77 15.07
CA ALA A 192 11.02 36.87 14.76
C ALA A 192 11.74 36.39 16.04
N PRO A 193 12.08 35.10 16.17
CA PRO A 193 12.91 34.63 17.27
C PRO A 193 14.39 34.88 16.94
N THR A 194 15.06 35.63 17.81
CA THR A 194 16.52 35.78 17.84
C THR A 194 17.19 34.52 18.38
N LEU A 195 18.36 34.19 17.82
CA LEU A 195 19.27 33.06 18.11
C LEU A 195 19.76 32.91 19.58
N ALA A 196 19.21 33.65 20.54
CA ALA A 196 19.61 33.64 21.95
C ALA A 196 18.68 32.82 22.87
N ALA A 197 17.64 32.17 22.35
CA ALA A 197 16.68 31.38 23.15
C ALA A 197 17.05 29.89 23.30
N ILE A 198 18.24 29.46 22.86
CA ILE A 198 18.66 28.04 22.83
C ILE A 198 19.40 27.59 24.11
N ILE A 199 19.63 28.47 25.10
CA ILE A 199 20.36 28.09 26.32
C ILE A 199 19.62 28.56 27.57
N GLY A 200 18.81 27.67 28.15
CA GLY A 200 18.24 27.86 29.50
C GLY A 200 17.12 26.86 29.83
N PRO A 201 17.27 26.01 30.87
CA PRO A 201 16.21 25.10 31.27
C PRO A 201 15.23 25.85 32.17
N THR A 202 13.97 26.00 31.75
CA THR A 202 12.90 26.44 32.64
C THR A 202 11.66 25.58 32.50
N THR A 203 11.49 24.74 33.51
CA THR A 203 10.25 24.10 33.94
C THR A 203 9.15 25.15 34.18
N SER A 204 8.00 24.99 33.53
CA SER A 204 6.73 25.50 34.07
C SER A 204 5.57 24.61 33.65
N TYR A 205 4.99 23.95 34.65
CA TYR A 205 3.70 23.27 34.59
C TYR A 205 2.59 24.32 34.53
N GLY A 206 1.77 24.27 33.48
CA GLY A 206 0.51 25.00 33.36
C GLY A 206 -0.61 24.02 33.06
N LEU A 207 -1.38 23.68 34.09
CA LEU A 207 -2.59 22.88 34.04
C LEU A 207 -3.67 23.60 33.22
N SER A 208 -4.08 23.00 32.09
CA SER A 208 -5.44 23.13 31.57
C SER A 208 -5.92 21.74 31.21
N GLY A 209 -6.98 21.29 31.89
CA GLY A 209 -7.57 19.97 31.70
C GLY A 209 -8.04 19.76 30.27
N GLN A 210 -7.35 18.88 29.56
CA GLN A 210 -7.91 18.10 28.47
C GLN A 210 -7.64 16.65 28.83
N THR A 211 -8.72 15.94 29.14
CA THR A 211 -8.80 14.49 29.16
C THR A 211 -8.07 13.92 27.94
N PRO A 212 -7.18 12.92 28.08
CA PRO A 212 -6.60 12.24 26.93
C PRO A 212 -7.75 11.58 26.17
N GLY A 213 -8.01 12.08 24.98
CA GLY A 213 -8.99 11.52 24.06
C GLY A 213 -8.62 10.07 23.81
N LEU A 214 -9.54 9.18 24.20
CA LEU A 214 -9.69 7.87 23.58
C LEU A 214 -9.50 8.03 22.08
N VAL A 215 -8.51 7.33 21.52
CA VAL A 215 -8.42 7.12 20.09
C VAL A 215 -9.65 6.30 19.70
N PRO A 216 -10.64 6.83 18.98
CA PRO A 216 -11.66 5.99 18.41
C PRO A 216 -11.04 5.38 17.17
N THR A 217 -10.48 4.19 17.29
CA THR A 217 -10.48 3.21 16.19
C THR A 217 -11.84 2.52 16.17
N ALA A 218 -12.91 3.30 16.27
CA ALA A 218 -14.26 2.86 16.01
C ALA A 218 -14.67 3.58 14.73
N VAL A 219 -14.61 2.84 13.62
CA VAL A 219 -15.41 3.17 12.44
C VAL A 219 -16.82 3.33 12.98
N ALA A 220 -17.36 4.55 13.00
CA ALA A 220 -18.75 4.75 13.35
C ALA A 220 -19.56 3.92 12.35
N GLU A 221 -20.05 2.77 12.81
CA GLU A 221 -21.03 2.00 12.08
C GLU A 221 -22.19 2.97 11.87
N ILE A 222 -22.37 3.40 10.62
CA ILE A 222 -23.41 4.36 10.27
C ILE A 222 -24.73 3.61 10.48
N ASP A 223 -25.37 3.90 11.60
CA ASP A 223 -26.67 3.34 11.95
C ASP A 223 -27.73 3.89 10.95
N PRO A 224 -28.50 3.02 10.27
CA PRO A 224 -29.53 3.42 9.29
C PRO A 224 -30.52 4.46 9.83
N ASP A 225 -30.82 4.40 11.12
CA ASP A 225 -31.77 5.30 11.79
C ASP A 225 -31.15 6.65 12.18
N SER A 226 -29.84 6.85 11.98
CA SER A 226 -29.14 8.11 12.24
C SER A 226 -28.23 8.59 11.10
N VAL A 227 -28.38 8.01 9.89
CA VAL A 227 -27.63 8.40 8.69
C VAL A 227 -27.79 9.90 8.39
N PRO A 228 -26.70 10.69 8.28
CA PRO A 228 -26.78 12.09 7.85
C PRO A 228 -26.83 12.23 6.32
N GLY A 229 -26.86 13.48 5.83
CA GLY A 229 -26.81 13.78 4.38
C GLY A 229 -28.13 13.56 3.64
N GLN A 230 -28.04 13.32 2.33
CA GLN A 230 -29.22 13.12 1.47
C GLN A 230 -30.04 11.88 1.87
N LEU A 231 -29.40 10.82 2.38
CA LEU A 231 -30.10 9.63 2.85
C LEU A 231 -30.91 9.88 4.12
N GLY A 232 -30.35 10.64 5.08
CA GLY A 232 -31.09 11.09 6.25
C GLY A 232 -32.29 11.96 5.88
N ALA A 233 -32.08 12.91 4.95
CA ALA A 233 -33.17 13.74 4.46
C ALA A 233 -34.26 12.92 3.75
N LEU A 234 -33.89 11.89 2.98
CA LEU A 234 -34.84 10.97 2.35
C LEU A 234 -35.65 10.21 3.41
N ARG A 235 -34.98 9.67 4.45
CA ARG A 235 -35.65 8.99 5.58
C ARG A 235 -36.68 9.89 6.25
N ASP A 236 -36.27 11.09 6.65
CA ASP A 236 -37.10 12.02 7.42
C ASP A 236 -38.31 12.52 6.60
N ARG A 237 -38.14 12.68 5.29
CA ARG A 237 -39.21 13.11 4.37
C ARG A 237 -40.21 12.00 4.05
N PHE A 238 -39.73 10.77 3.89
CA PHE A 238 -40.59 9.62 3.66
C PHE A 238 -41.23 9.10 4.97
N GLY A 239 -40.74 9.53 6.13
CA GLY A 239 -41.16 9.02 7.44
C GLY A 239 -40.77 7.56 7.62
N LEU A 240 -39.54 7.20 7.25
CA LEU A 240 -39.02 5.83 7.33
C LEU A 240 -38.39 5.54 8.70
N ASP A 241 -38.96 6.11 9.75
CA ASP A 241 -38.60 5.96 11.16
C ASP A 241 -39.59 5.03 11.89
N ASP A 242 -39.18 4.55 13.07
CA ASP A 242 -39.94 3.58 13.85
C ASP A 242 -41.35 4.08 14.22
N ASP A 243 -41.50 5.39 14.43
CA ASP A 243 -42.76 6.01 14.88
C ASP A 243 -43.87 5.97 13.82
N HIS A 244 -43.53 5.78 12.53
CA HIS A 244 -44.48 5.78 11.41
C HIS A 244 -44.79 4.38 10.87
N VAL A 245 -44.20 3.32 11.43
CA VAL A 245 -44.45 1.93 11.01
C VAL A 245 -45.59 1.33 11.84
N ASN A 246 -46.74 1.12 11.20
CA ASN A 246 -47.94 0.53 11.81
C ASN A 246 -48.35 -0.79 11.16
N THR A 247 -47.95 -1.04 9.91
CA THR A 247 -48.29 -2.24 9.14
C THR A 247 -47.06 -3.01 8.67
N VAL A 248 -47.25 -4.29 8.34
CA VAL A 248 -46.20 -5.17 7.80
C VAL A 248 -45.66 -4.64 6.45
N ASP A 249 -46.51 -4.01 5.65
CA ASP A 249 -46.07 -3.41 4.38
C ASP A 249 -45.20 -2.17 4.61
N GLU A 250 -45.49 -1.36 5.64
CA GLU A 250 -44.66 -0.22 6.05
C GLU A 250 -43.32 -0.69 6.65
N GLU A 251 -43.32 -1.78 7.43
CA GLU A 251 -42.10 -2.41 7.94
C GLU A 251 -41.19 -2.88 6.78
N LYS A 252 -41.79 -3.44 5.73
CA LYS A 252 -41.08 -3.81 4.51
C LYS A 252 -40.47 -2.60 3.80
N GLN A 253 -41.14 -1.45 3.78
CA GLN A 253 -40.58 -0.21 3.22
C GLN A 253 -39.38 0.28 4.03
N ARG A 254 -39.48 0.27 5.36
CA ARG A 254 -38.35 0.62 6.25
C ARG A 254 -37.17 -0.34 6.08
N THR A 255 -37.42 -1.64 6.01
CA THR A 255 -36.36 -2.64 5.75
C THR A 255 -35.70 -2.40 4.39
N SER A 256 -36.49 -2.07 3.37
CA SER A 256 -35.96 -1.74 2.04
C SER A 256 -35.06 -0.49 2.09
N PHE A 257 -35.41 0.52 2.88
CA PHE A 257 -34.56 1.69 3.11
C PHE A 257 -33.26 1.32 3.85
N TRP A 258 -33.33 0.49 4.89
CA TRP A 258 -32.14 0.02 5.60
C TRP A 258 -31.16 -0.72 4.68
N THR A 259 -31.66 -1.66 3.87
CA THR A 259 -30.83 -2.37 2.88
C THR A 259 -30.22 -1.39 1.86
N LEU A 260 -30.92 -0.31 1.49
CA LEU A 260 -30.37 0.71 0.61
C LEU A 260 -29.19 1.45 1.25
N VAL A 261 -29.32 1.83 2.53
CA VAL A 261 -28.25 2.47 3.29
C VAL A 261 -27.04 1.54 3.38
N GLU A 262 -27.24 0.27 3.73
CA GLU A 262 -26.17 -0.73 3.81
C GLU A 262 -25.39 -0.89 2.51
N LEU A 263 -26.08 -0.94 1.35
CA LEU A 263 -25.41 -1.03 0.05
C LEU A 263 -24.51 0.18 -0.23
N ILE A 264 -24.94 1.38 0.17
CA ILE A 264 -24.16 2.61 -0.01
C ILE A 264 -22.98 2.64 0.94
N THR A 265 -23.17 2.28 2.21
CA THR A 265 -22.09 2.27 3.21
C THR A 265 -21.05 1.18 2.92
N ASP A 266 -21.46 0.03 2.39
CA ASP A 266 -20.53 -1.01 1.92
C ASP A 266 -19.71 -0.57 0.71
N LEU A 267 -20.33 0.16 -0.22
CA LEU A 267 -19.61 0.77 -1.34
C LEU A 267 -18.62 1.84 -0.84
N GLN A 268 -19.03 2.64 0.14
CA GLN A 268 -18.18 3.64 0.79
C GLN A 268 -16.99 3.01 1.52
N ARG A 269 -17.20 1.97 2.32
CA ARG A 269 -16.12 1.21 2.98
C ARG A 269 -15.14 0.61 1.97
N SER A 270 -15.69 0.06 0.87
CA SER A 270 -14.88 -0.46 -0.24
C SER A 270 -14.02 0.64 -0.86
N TRP A 271 -14.58 1.84 -1.03
CA TRP A 271 -13.87 3.02 -1.49
C TRP A 271 -12.78 3.44 -0.51
N ASP A 272 -13.10 3.64 0.78
CA ASP A 272 -12.14 4.08 1.80
C ASP A 272 -10.92 3.15 1.91
N THR A 273 -11.15 1.84 1.79
CA THR A 273 -10.09 0.82 1.84
C THR A 273 -9.10 0.97 0.68
N ARG A 274 -9.59 1.28 -0.52
CA ARG A 274 -8.78 1.34 -1.76
C ARG A 274 -8.41 2.76 -2.19
N ARG A 275 -8.98 3.77 -1.52
CA ARG A 275 -8.76 5.20 -1.79
C ARG A 275 -7.28 5.55 -1.76
N LEU A 276 -6.53 4.96 -0.83
CA LEU A 276 -5.10 5.22 -0.65
C LEU A 276 -4.27 4.75 -1.84
N ASP A 277 -4.70 3.70 -2.53
CA ASP A 277 -4.04 3.18 -3.74
C ASP A 277 -4.17 4.17 -4.92
N PHE A 278 -5.15 5.09 -4.86
CA PHE A 278 -5.34 6.14 -5.86
C PHE A 278 -4.72 7.49 -5.46
N THR A 279 -4.40 7.71 -4.18
CA THR A 279 -3.83 8.97 -3.67
C THR A 279 -2.34 8.90 -3.32
N LEU A 280 -1.88 7.82 -2.68
CA LEU A 280 -0.56 7.73 -2.05
C LEU A 280 0.53 7.14 -2.97
N GLY A 281 1.79 7.36 -2.56
CA GLY A 281 3.02 7.34 -3.35
C GLY A 281 3.53 5.99 -3.88
N ALA A 282 4.83 5.95 -4.20
CA ALA A 282 5.47 4.90 -4.96
C ALA A 282 5.21 3.47 -4.44
N GLY A 283 5.03 2.54 -5.38
CA GLY A 283 4.83 1.11 -5.15
C GLY A 283 3.37 0.64 -5.06
N ASN A 284 2.43 1.54 -4.72
CA ASN A 284 1.04 1.16 -4.37
C ASN A 284 -0.01 1.54 -5.43
N GLY A 285 0.39 2.25 -6.49
CA GLY A 285 -0.50 2.65 -7.58
C GLY A 285 -0.85 1.48 -8.50
N PHE A 286 -2.08 1.47 -9.01
CA PHE A 286 -2.44 0.50 -10.04
C PHE A 286 -1.72 0.84 -11.36
N LEU A 287 -0.90 -0.09 -11.85
CA LEU A 287 -0.05 0.10 -13.04
C LEU A 287 -0.76 0.78 -14.21
N GLY A 288 -1.93 0.28 -14.65
CA GLY A 288 -2.63 0.88 -15.79
C GLY A 288 -3.16 2.31 -15.54
N THR A 289 -3.42 2.68 -14.28
CA THR A 289 -3.91 4.00 -13.90
C THR A 289 -2.78 5.01 -14.02
N ASP A 290 -1.60 4.65 -13.50
CA ASP A 290 -0.39 5.45 -13.62
C ASP A 290 0.11 5.50 -15.07
N LEU A 291 0.00 4.41 -15.83
CA LEU A 291 0.36 4.39 -17.25
C LEU A 291 -0.48 5.36 -18.09
N VAL A 292 -1.79 5.44 -17.84
CA VAL A 292 -2.64 6.45 -18.51
C VAL A 292 -2.20 7.86 -18.15
N GLN A 293 -1.82 8.11 -16.88
CA GLN A 293 -1.32 9.43 -16.47
C GLN A 293 0.02 9.77 -17.13
N ILE A 294 0.95 8.81 -17.19
CA ILE A 294 2.24 8.94 -17.87
C ILE A 294 2.00 9.22 -19.36
N SER A 295 1.11 8.49 -20.04
CA SER A 295 0.81 8.73 -21.46
C SER A 295 0.27 10.14 -21.74
N ARG A 296 -0.58 10.67 -20.84
CA ARG A 296 -1.09 12.05 -20.93
C ARG A 296 0.01 13.08 -20.67
N LEU A 297 0.92 12.79 -19.75
CA LEU A 297 2.07 13.66 -19.47
C LEU A 297 3.08 13.65 -20.61
N LEU A 298 3.32 12.50 -21.27
CA LEU A 298 4.15 12.41 -22.47
C LEU A 298 3.55 13.23 -23.61
N ALA A 299 2.25 13.14 -23.84
CA ALA A 299 1.56 13.96 -24.85
C ALA A 299 1.69 15.46 -24.54
N ALA A 300 1.42 15.88 -23.30
CA ALA A 300 1.57 17.27 -22.89
C ALA A 300 3.03 17.75 -22.99
N ALA A 301 4.00 16.91 -22.63
CA ALA A 301 5.42 17.23 -22.77
C ALA A 301 5.83 17.35 -24.23
N SER A 302 5.31 16.50 -25.13
CA SER A 302 5.58 16.59 -26.58
C SER A 302 5.10 17.90 -27.17
N GLU A 303 3.87 18.34 -26.85
CA GLU A 303 3.33 19.62 -27.28
C GLU A 303 4.16 20.79 -26.70
N GLN A 304 4.62 20.68 -25.47
CA GLN A 304 5.46 21.70 -24.85
C GLN A 304 6.87 21.78 -25.47
N VAL A 305 7.42 20.68 -25.97
CA VAL A 305 8.68 20.66 -26.72
C VAL A 305 8.51 21.39 -28.06
N ASP A 306 7.42 21.12 -28.78
CA ASP A 306 7.07 21.87 -30.01
C ASP A 306 6.92 23.37 -29.74
N GLU A 307 6.25 23.73 -28.63
CA GLU A 307 6.11 25.13 -28.22
C GLU A 307 7.46 25.76 -27.87
N LEU A 308 8.37 25.02 -27.21
CA LEU A 308 9.71 25.52 -26.90
C LEU A 308 10.49 25.86 -28.17
N GLU A 309 10.48 24.99 -29.18
CA GLU A 309 11.12 25.26 -30.47
C GLU A 309 10.51 26.48 -31.18
N ALA A 310 9.18 26.58 -31.22
CA ALA A 310 8.50 27.73 -31.80
C ALA A 310 8.83 29.03 -31.05
N VAL A 311 8.94 28.97 -29.72
CA VAL A 311 9.36 30.11 -28.89
C VAL A 311 10.81 30.49 -29.19
N LEU A 312 11.72 29.53 -29.33
CA LEU A 312 13.12 29.76 -29.68
C LEU A 312 13.25 30.42 -31.06
N ASP A 313 12.51 29.94 -32.05
CA ASP A 313 12.46 30.55 -33.39
C ASP A 313 11.91 31.98 -33.33
N SER A 314 10.90 32.24 -32.50
CA SER A 314 10.33 33.58 -32.33
C SER A 314 11.29 34.60 -31.73
N VAL A 315 12.31 34.14 -31.00
CA VAL A 315 13.37 34.98 -30.42
C VAL A 315 14.68 34.92 -31.20
N LEU A 316 14.59 34.51 -32.47
CA LEU A 316 15.67 34.43 -33.44
C LEU A 316 16.73 33.36 -33.13
N VAL A 317 16.48 32.44 -32.20
CA VAL A 317 17.36 31.30 -31.93
C VAL A 317 16.96 30.15 -32.86
N SER A 318 17.40 30.27 -34.12
CA SER A 318 17.08 29.31 -35.19
C SER A 318 17.68 27.92 -34.94
N SER A 319 17.20 26.90 -35.67
CA SER A 319 17.77 25.53 -35.61
C SER A 319 19.29 25.49 -35.80
N ALA A 320 19.86 26.25 -36.74
CA ALA A 320 21.30 26.31 -36.94
C ALA A 320 22.04 26.93 -35.73
N GLU A 321 21.46 27.95 -35.09
CA GLU A 321 22.03 28.51 -33.87
C GLU A 321 21.97 27.50 -32.72
N ARG A 322 20.84 26.79 -32.55
CA ARG A 322 20.67 25.77 -31.50
C ARG A 322 21.75 24.68 -31.55
N GLN A 323 22.19 24.30 -32.74
CA GLN A 323 23.28 23.32 -32.95
C GLN A 323 24.66 23.83 -32.52
N THR A 324 24.83 25.13 -32.35
CA THR A 324 26.10 25.74 -31.92
C THR A 324 26.12 26.16 -30.46
N VAL A 325 24.94 26.25 -29.82
CA VAL A 325 24.81 26.63 -28.42
C VAL A 325 25.13 25.44 -27.53
N VAL A 326 26.35 25.40 -27.01
CA VAL A 326 26.81 24.36 -26.07
C VAL A 326 26.30 24.67 -24.66
N LEU A 327 25.45 23.80 -24.11
CA LEU A 327 24.90 23.91 -22.76
C LEU A 327 25.87 23.38 -21.71
N ASP A 328 26.56 22.27 -22.02
CA ASP A 328 27.57 21.67 -21.16
C ASP A 328 28.86 21.42 -21.95
N ARG A 329 29.93 22.10 -21.53
CA ARG A 329 31.23 22.01 -22.20
C ARG A 329 31.97 20.70 -21.92
N THR A 330 31.57 19.97 -20.88
CA THR A 330 32.23 18.72 -20.51
C THR A 330 31.74 17.56 -21.37
N THR A 331 30.43 17.50 -21.61
CA THR A 331 29.79 16.49 -22.48
C THR A 331 29.71 16.92 -23.93
N GLY A 332 29.82 18.24 -24.21
CA GLY A 332 29.61 18.79 -25.55
C GLY A 332 28.13 18.87 -25.95
N LEU A 333 27.20 18.68 -25.01
CA LEU A 333 25.76 18.69 -25.25
C LEU A 333 25.30 20.06 -25.75
N THR A 334 24.75 20.10 -26.96
CA THR A 334 24.17 21.32 -27.53
C THR A 334 22.70 21.49 -27.13
N LEU A 335 22.16 22.69 -27.36
CA LEU A 335 20.74 22.95 -27.14
C LEU A 335 19.85 22.10 -28.07
N ASP A 336 20.27 21.93 -29.33
CA ASP A 336 19.56 21.08 -30.30
C ASP A 336 19.57 19.62 -29.87
N ASP A 337 20.72 19.09 -29.39
CA ASP A 337 20.82 17.71 -28.91
C ASP A 337 19.87 17.44 -27.73
N LEU A 338 19.79 18.36 -26.77
CA LEU A 338 18.89 18.21 -25.61
C LEU A 338 17.41 18.25 -26.03
N VAL A 339 17.05 19.17 -26.92
CA VAL A 339 15.67 19.29 -27.41
C VAL A 339 15.28 18.08 -28.25
N GLN A 340 16.19 17.60 -29.10
CA GLN A 340 15.98 16.38 -29.89
C GLN A 340 15.87 15.14 -29.00
N TRP A 341 16.72 15.01 -27.98
CA TRP A 341 16.63 13.91 -27.03
C TRP A 341 15.29 13.91 -26.27
N LEU A 342 14.84 15.09 -25.81
CA LEU A 342 13.52 15.25 -25.22
C LEU A 342 12.42 14.85 -26.19
N ARG A 343 12.46 15.33 -27.44
CA ARG A 343 11.48 15.04 -28.49
C ARG A 343 11.37 13.54 -28.75
N VAL A 344 12.49 12.87 -29.01
CA VAL A 344 12.53 11.42 -29.28
C VAL A 344 12.01 10.65 -28.06
N PHE A 345 12.43 11.01 -26.85
CA PHE A 345 11.96 10.35 -25.64
C PHE A 345 10.44 10.49 -25.43
N VAL A 346 9.88 11.68 -25.59
CA VAL A 346 8.45 11.90 -25.31
C VAL A 346 7.52 11.39 -26.40
N THR A 347 8.01 11.26 -27.64
CA THR A 347 7.19 10.86 -28.81
C THR A 347 7.36 9.39 -29.20
N GLU A 348 8.56 8.82 -29.05
CA GLU A 348 8.91 7.49 -29.56
C GLU A 348 9.35 6.56 -28.43
N ASP A 349 10.52 6.79 -27.83
CA ASP A 349 11.13 5.84 -26.89
C ASP A 349 10.26 5.61 -25.66
N GLY A 350 9.80 6.68 -25.02
CA GLY A 350 8.96 6.60 -23.83
C GLY A 350 7.70 5.78 -24.05
N PRO A 351 6.86 6.13 -25.06
CA PRO A 351 5.70 5.32 -25.45
C PRO A 351 6.04 3.87 -25.81
N ASN A 352 7.13 3.62 -26.54
CA ASN A 352 7.54 2.27 -26.96
C ASN A 352 7.99 1.43 -25.76
N ILE A 353 8.80 1.99 -24.85
CA ILE A 353 9.19 1.32 -23.61
C ILE A 353 7.94 0.94 -22.81
N ILE A 354 6.98 1.86 -22.65
CA ILE A 354 5.72 1.59 -21.95
C ILE A 354 4.93 0.45 -22.61
N ARG A 355 4.87 0.42 -23.96
CA ARG A 355 4.14 -0.59 -24.73
C ARG A 355 4.77 -1.97 -24.64
N ASP A 356 6.08 -2.05 -24.83
CA ASP A 356 6.76 -3.30 -25.12
C ASP A 356 7.31 -3.99 -23.87
N SER A 357 7.71 -3.21 -22.88
CA SER A 357 8.43 -3.70 -21.70
C SER A 357 7.60 -3.74 -20.41
N GLY A 358 6.40 -3.15 -20.43
CA GLY A 358 5.48 -3.11 -19.29
C GLY A 358 6.13 -2.52 -18.03
N ARG A 359 5.89 -3.13 -16.87
CA ARG A 359 6.43 -2.67 -15.58
C ARG A 359 7.97 -2.75 -15.54
N ASP A 360 8.55 -3.78 -16.14
CA ASP A 360 9.97 -4.06 -16.00
C ASP A 360 10.82 -3.03 -16.74
N GLY A 361 10.50 -2.69 -17.99
CA GLY A 361 11.25 -1.62 -18.66
C GLY A 361 10.85 -0.21 -18.23
N LEU A 362 9.69 -0.01 -17.58
CA LEU A 362 9.43 1.23 -16.85
C LEU A 362 10.46 1.46 -15.73
N VAL A 363 10.75 0.42 -14.96
CA VAL A 363 11.72 0.48 -13.85
C VAL A 363 13.15 0.52 -14.37
N SER A 364 13.49 -0.36 -15.32
CA SER A 364 14.88 -0.55 -15.74
C SER A 364 15.36 0.46 -16.78
N SER A 365 14.47 1.05 -17.57
CA SER A 365 14.83 1.93 -18.69
C SER A 365 14.12 3.27 -18.64
N PHE A 366 12.79 3.30 -18.63
CA PHE A 366 12.03 4.56 -18.70
C PHE A 366 12.36 5.52 -17.56
N THR A 367 12.31 5.04 -16.31
CA THR A 367 12.47 5.90 -15.13
C THR A 367 13.90 6.45 -15.03
N PRO A 368 14.97 5.64 -15.17
CA PRO A 368 16.34 6.16 -15.22
C PRO A 368 16.52 7.21 -16.32
N THR A 369 16.03 6.95 -17.54
CA THR A 369 16.15 7.91 -18.66
C THR A 369 15.37 9.20 -18.38
N ALA A 370 14.16 9.13 -17.81
CA ALA A 370 13.38 10.30 -17.42
C ALA A 370 14.05 11.12 -16.31
N VAL A 371 14.70 10.46 -15.34
CA VAL A 371 15.49 11.12 -14.29
C VAL A 371 16.71 11.81 -14.89
N GLU A 372 17.45 11.13 -15.76
CA GLU A 372 18.63 11.69 -16.41
C GLU A 372 18.27 12.91 -17.28
N LEU A 373 17.19 12.83 -18.06
CA LEU A 373 16.62 13.95 -18.81
C LEU A 373 16.25 15.12 -17.91
N LEU A 374 15.56 14.85 -16.79
CA LEU A 374 15.17 15.88 -15.84
C LEU A 374 16.38 16.59 -15.23
N LEU A 375 17.39 15.82 -14.80
CA LEU A 375 18.62 16.36 -14.21
C LEU A 375 19.39 17.18 -15.23
N THR A 376 19.50 16.70 -16.47
CA THR A 376 20.18 17.40 -17.57
C THR A 376 19.44 18.69 -17.93
N LEU A 377 18.13 18.65 -18.10
CA LEU A 377 17.28 19.82 -18.35
C LEU A 377 17.42 20.86 -17.22
N ARG A 378 17.37 20.42 -15.97
CA ARG A 378 17.44 21.29 -14.80
C ARG A 378 18.82 21.95 -14.65
N ASN A 379 19.88 21.14 -14.77
CA ASN A 379 21.24 21.59 -14.50
C ASN A 379 21.82 22.40 -15.67
N SER A 380 21.58 21.97 -16.90
CA SER A 380 22.20 22.56 -18.10
C SER A 380 21.38 23.71 -18.68
N LEU A 381 20.05 23.63 -18.66
CA LEU A 381 19.17 24.63 -19.27
C LEU A 381 18.47 25.53 -18.25
N VAL A 382 17.68 24.95 -17.33
CA VAL A 382 16.84 25.73 -16.40
C VAL A 382 17.68 26.60 -15.48
N ARG A 383 18.74 26.07 -14.87
CA ARG A 383 19.60 26.84 -13.96
C ARG A 383 20.32 27.99 -14.67
N THR A 384 20.60 27.84 -15.96
CA THR A 384 21.29 28.83 -16.79
C THR A 384 20.35 29.94 -17.26
N VAL A 385 19.10 29.59 -17.58
CA VAL A 385 18.08 30.52 -18.11
C VAL A 385 17.25 31.16 -17.00
N VAL A 386 17.00 30.42 -15.91
CA VAL A 386 16.19 30.79 -14.74
C VAL A 386 17.04 30.62 -13.47
N PRO A 387 17.89 31.62 -13.11
CA PRO A 387 18.61 31.59 -11.85
C PRO A 387 17.61 31.50 -10.67
N CYS A 388 17.76 30.46 -9.86
CA CYS A 388 16.78 29.93 -8.91
C CYS A 388 16.28 30.90 -7.81
N CYS A 389 14.99 30.71 -7.44
CA CYS A 389 14.38 30.97 -6.14
C CYS A 389 14.43 29.68 -5.29
N GLY A 390 15.50 29.45 -4.53
CA GLY A 390 15.61 28.33 -3.59
C GLY A 390 15.24 28.73 -2.16
N PRO A 391 14.88 27.76 -1.28
CA PRO A 391 14.50 28.03 0.12
C PRO A 391 15.64 28.55 1.00
N SER A 392 16.90 28.50 0.54
CA SER A 392 18.07 29.09 1.20
C SER A 392 18.35 30.55 0.79
N CYS A 393 17.47 31.21 0.04
CA CYS A 393 17.61 32.63 -0.33
C CYS A 393 17.36 33.62 0.84
N ALA A 394 17.57 33.21 2.09
CA ALA A 394 17.40 34.03 3.29
C ALA A 394 18.57 35.00 3.56
N SER A 395 19.67 34.97 2.80
CA SER A 395 20.81 35.87 3.04
C SER A 395 21.72 36.08 1.81
N GLY A 396 21.16 36.42 0.64
CA GLY A 396 21.98 37.06 -0.41
C GLY A 396 21.69 36.77 -1.88
N CYS A 397 20.63 36.04 -2.25
CA CYS A 397 20.22 35.95 -3.67
C CYS A 397 19.30 37.13 -4.05
N HIS A 398 19.55 37.76 -5.20
CA HIS A 398 18.87 38.98 -5.68
C HIS A 398 17.47 38.77 -6.31
N CYS A 399 16.80 37.65 -6.02
CA CYS A 399 15.42 37.37 -6.45
C CYS A 399 14.36 38.22 -5.71
N GLY A 400 14.74 38.97 -4.68
CA GLY A 400 13.90 39.97 -3.99
C GLY A 400 13.82 41.34 -4.66
N SER A 401 14.28 41.51 -5.91
CA SER A 401 14.26 42.80 -6.58
C SER A 401 12.92 43.09 -7.28
N ARG A 402 11.87 43.36 -6.49
CA ARG A 402 10.80 44.25 -6.96
C ARG A 402 11.46 45.60 -7.31
N GLY A 403 11.86 45.79 -8.57
CA GLY A 403 12.42 47.05 -9.08
C GLY A 403 13.84 47.02 -9.66
N LYS A 404 14.54 45.87 -9.79
CA LYS A 404 15.78 45.83 -10.60
C LYS A 404 15.47 45.29 -11.99
N VAL A 405 15.63 46.15 -13.00
CA VAL A 405 15.70 45.72 -14.40
C VAL A 405 16.88 44.76 -14.53
N THR A 406 16.60 43.47 -14.75
CA THR A 406 17.65 42.51 -15.10
C THR A 406 18.09 42.83 -16.51
N CYS A 407 19.24 43.49 -16.64
CA CYS A 407 19.85 43.72 -17.93
C CYS A 407 20.11 42.37 -18.61
N ILE A 408 19.64 42.22 -19.84
CA ILE A 408 20.02 41.07 -20.68
C ILE A 408 21.53 41.18 -20.86
N PRO A 409 22.31 40.14 -20.53
CA PRO A 409 23.74 40.18 -20.75
C PRO A 409 23.97 40.23 -22.26
N LEU A 410 24.54 41.34 -22.73
CA LEU A 410 24.88 41.56 -24.13
C LEU A 410 26.41 41.60 -24.21
N GLY A 411 27.02 40.61 -24.85
CA GLY A 411 28.48 40.55 -25.04
C GLY A 411 28.95 39.24 -25.68
N CYS A 412 30.10 39.28 -26.36
CA CYS A 412 30.73 38.11 -26.99
C CYS A 412 31.11 36.99 -26.00
N CYS A 413 31.21 37.32 -24.70
CA CYS A 413 31.54 36.37 -23.64
C CYS A 413 30.30 35.78 -22.93
N THR A 414 29.09 36.08 -23.42
CA THR A 414 27.86 35.53 -22.83
C THR A 414 27.69 34.08 -23.28
N PRO A 415 27.36 33.16 -22.37
CA PRO A 415 27.32 31.73 -22.69
C PRO A 415 26.13 31.35 -23.57
N LEU A 416 25.07 32.18 -23.59
CA LEU A 416 23.85 31.94 -24.35
C LEU A 416 23.48 33.16 -25.21
N PRO A 417 22.84 32.97 -26.38
CA PRO A 417 22.32 34.06 -27.19
C PRO A 417 21.33 34.96 -26.43
N PRO A 418 21.21 36.25 -26.79
CA PRO A 418 20.31 37.19 -26.11
C PRO A 418 18.85 36.73 -26.06
N GLY A 419 18.38 36.05 -27.11
CA GLY A 419 17.02 35.50 -27.20
C GLY A 419 16.67 34.50 -26.08
N MET A 420 17.67 33.75 -25.59
CA MET A 420 17.50 32.77 -24.51
C MET A 420 17.08 33.40 -23.18
N TYR A 421 17.40 34.68 -22.96
CA TYR A 421 17.05 35.39 -21.73
C TYR A 421 15.65 36.02 -21.76
N SER A 422 14.92 35.87 -22.87
CA SER A 422 13.56 36.38 -23.02
C SER A 422 12.60 35.76 -22.00
N GLY A 423 11.58 36.53 -21.62
CA GLY A 423 10.54 36.02 -20.71
C GLY A 423 9.79 34.80 -21.26
N ARG A 424 9.60 34.73 -22.59
CA ARG A 424 8.91 33.61 -23.25
C ARG A 424 9.71 32.32 -23.14
N VAL A 425 11.02 32.35 -23.44
CA VAL A 425 11.89 31.18 -23.30
C VAL A 425 11.92 30.72 -21.84
N LYS A 426 12.04 31.64 -20.87
CA LYS A 426 12.00 31.30 -19.44
C LYS A 426 10.72 30.58 -19.03
N ILE A 427 9.57 31.05 -19.51
CA ILE A 427 8.27 30.43 -19.23
C ILE A 427 8.21 29.04 -19.87
N ALA A 428 8.52 28.92 -21.17
CA ALA A 428 8.48 27.64 -21.90
C ALA A 428 9.39 26.58 -21.25
N VAL A 429 10.65 26.94 -20.94
CA VAL A 429 11.62 26.07 -20.26
C VAL A 429 11.15 25.66 -18.86
N SER A 430 10.58 26.59 -18.09
CA SER A 430 10.05 26.29 -16.75
C SER A 430 8.84 25.36 -16.81
N THR A 431 7.93 25.56 -17.78
CA THR A 431 6.74 24.72 -17.96
C THR A 431 7.15 23.31 -18.39
N LEU A 432 8.09 23.19 -19.34
CA LEU A 432 8.65 21.91 -19.77
C LEU A 432 9.32 21.16 -18.62
N CYS A 433 10.16 21.85 -17.83
CA CYS A 433 10.78 21.25 -16.65
C CYS A 433 9.74 20.73 -15.66
N GLY A 434 8.66 21.49 -15.41
CA GLY A 434 7.58 21.05 -14.52
C GLY A 434 6.80 19.85 -15.05
N LEU A 435 6.65 19.71 -16.37
CA LEU A 435 6.02 18.54 -16.98
C LEU A 435 6.90 17.30 -16.87
N VAL A 436 8.20 17.43 -17.18
CA VAL A 436 9.17 16.33 -17.03
C VAL A 436 9.30 15.93 -15.55
N GLU A 437 9.32 16.87 -14.61
CA GLU A 437 9.35 16.57 -13.18
C GLU A 437 8.12 15.76 -12.74
N ARG A 438 6.92 16.13 -13.20
CA ARG A 438 5.69 15.37 -12.92
C ARG A 438 5.72 13.99 -13.58
N LEU A 439 6.25 13.89 -14.80
CA LEU A 439 6.41 12.63 -15.52
C LEU A 439 7.33 11.68 -14.73
N THR A 440 8.50 12.16 -14.32
CA THR A 440 9.46 11.41 -13.52
C THR A 440 8.88 11.02 -12.17
N ALA A 441 8.22 11.95 -11.46
CA ALA A 441 7.56 11.65 -10.19
C ALA A 441 6.44 10.59 -10.31
N LYS A 442 5.79 10.49 -11.48
CA LYS A 442 4.81 9.44 -11.77
C LYS A 442 5.47 8.12 -12.14
N ALA A 443 6.56 8.16 -12.91
CA ALA A 443 7.33 6.98 -13.29
C ALA A 443 7.96 6.28 -12.07
N ILE A 444 8.56 7.05 -11.15
CA ILE A 444 9.12 6.55 -9.87
C ILE A 444 8.05 5.81 -9.04
N ARG A 445 6.76 6.13 -9.21
CA ARG A 445 5.72 5.41 -8.49
C ARG A 445 5.55 3.96 -8.92
N ILE A 446 5.98 3.60 -10.12
CA ILE A 446 5.79 2.28 -10.68
C ILE A 446 7.03 1.43 -10.32
N GLY A 447 6.99 0.79 -9.14
CA GLY A 447 8.04 -0.11 -8.66
C GLY A 447 7.69 -1.61 -8.85
N ARG A 448 8.72 -2.46 -8.88
CA ARG A 448 8.56 -3.94 -8.93
C ARG A 448 8.15 -4.51 -7.57
N TYR A 449 8.62 -3.91 -6.48
CA TYR A 449 8.23 -4.26 -5.13
C TYR A 449 7.19 -3.27 -4.62
N ALA A 450 6.05 -3.79 -4.18
CA ALA A 450 4.93 -2.97 -3.67
C ALA A 450 5.19 -2.39 -2.26
N GLY A 451 6.39 -2.54 -1.72
CA GLY A 451 6.73 -1.97 -0.42
C GLY A 451 8.24 -1.86 -0.22
N VAL A 452 8.58 -1.40 0.98
CA VAL A 452 9.96 -1.12 1.35
C VAL A 452 10.74 -2.41 1.51
N VAL A 453 11.93 -2.46 0.92
CA VAL A 453 12.88 -3.55 1.11
C VAL A 453 14.09 -2.97 1.84
N LEU A 454 14.44 -3.54 2.99
CA LEU A 454 15.64 -3.16 3.71
C LEU A 454 16.75 -4.15 3.38
N LEU A 455 17.94 -3.63 3.09
CA LEU A 455 19.10 -4.41 2.65
C LEU A 455 20.07 -4.55 3.82
N ASP A 456 20.75 -3.46 4.15
CA ASP A 456 21.81 -3.39 5.14
C ASP A 456 21.56 -2.29 6.17
N LEU A 457 22.02 -2.55 7.39
CA LEU A 457 22.02 -1.65 8.52
C LEU A 457 23.47 -1.38 8.90
N SER A 458 23.88 -0.12 8.90
CA SER A 458 25.15 0.30 9.50
C SER A 458 24.93 1.11 10.76
N VAL A 459 25.69 0.79 11.81
CA VAL A 459 25.61 1.45 13.10
C VAL A 459 27.00 1.96 13.46
N VAL A 460 27.12 3.29 13.55
CA VAL A 460 28.38 4.00 13.72
C VAL A 460 28.32 4.77 15.05
N PRO A 461 29.11 4.42 16.06
CA PRO A 461 29.21 5.22 17.28
C PRO A 461 29.82 6.60 16.98
N TYR A 462 29.39 7.63 17.71
CA TYR A 462 30.06 8.93 17.61
C TYR A 462 31.40 8.89 18.36
N ASP A 463 32.51 8.98 17.62
CA ASP A 463 33.84 9.17 18.21
C ASP A 463 33.96 10.61 18.73
N ASP A 464 33.79 10.83 20.03
CA ASP A 464 34.28 12.05 20.67
C ASP A 464 35.80 11.95 20.79
N LEU A 465 36.51 12.43 19.77
CA LEU A 465 37.96 12.71 19.78
C LEU A 465 38.28 13.93 20.67
N LEU A 466 37.76 13.96 21.91
CA LEU A 466 38.30 14.81 22.96
C LEU A 466 39.17 13.93 23.84
N ASP A 467 40.43 13.85 23.44
CA ASP A 467 41.52 13.23 24.18
C ASP A 467 41.82 14.07 25.44
N THR A 468 40.87 14.14 26.36
CA THR A 468 41.12 14.57 27.73
C THR A 468 41.70 13.34 28.42
N GLY A 469 43.00 13.30 28.67
CA GLY A 469 43.80 12.14 29.13
C GLY A 469 43.40 11.45 30.45
N THR A 470 42.11 11.22 30.66
CA THR A 470 41.45 10.55 31.76
C THR A 470 40.34 9.65 31.22
N GLY A 471 40.72 8.64 30.43
CA GLY A 471 39.83 7.57 29.97
C GLY A 471 38.84 7.97 28.86
N SER A 472 38.83 7.19 27.77
CA SER A 472 37.82 7.28 26.71
C SER A 472 36.44 6.92 27.28
N VAL A 473 35.55 7.90 27.43
CA VAL A 473 34.12 7.64 27.68
C VAL A 473 33.45 7.51 26.32
N ALA A 474 32.98 6.31 25.97
CA ALA A 474 32.24 6.09 24.73
C ALA A 474 31.00 7.01 24.69
N SER A 475 30.77 7.68 23.56
CA SER A 475 29.58 8.52 23.38
C SER A 475 28.32 7.68 23.57
N PRO A 476 27.30 8.18 24.31
CA PRO A 476 26.05 7.43 24.51
C PRO A 476 25.17 7.42 23.26
N PHE A 477 25.61 7.99 22.13
CA PHE A 477 24.85 8.09 20.89
C PHE A 477 25.50 7.32 19.76
N VAL A 478 24.66 6.71 18.93
CA VAL A 478 25.05 6.06 17.68
C VAL A 478 24.28 6.66 16.52
N ARG A 479 24.94 6.76 15.37
CA ARG A 479 24.29 7.03 14.09
C ARG A 479 23.92 5.69 13.45
N VAL A 480 22.66 5.55 13.10
CA VAL A 480 22.13 4.39 12.40
C VAL A 480 21.79 4.82 10.99
N GLU A 481 22.25 4.03 10.03
CA GLU A 481 22.01 4.21 8.62
C GLU A 481 21.47 2.90 8.05
N VAL A 482 20.26 2.94 7.51
CA VAL A 482 19.57 1.81 6.88
C VAL A 482 19.57 2.06 5.39
N ARG A 483 20.04 1.11 4.62
CA ARG A 483 19.91 1.13 3.16
C ARG A 483 18.77 0.23 2.73
N GLY A 484 18.03 0.68 1.74
CA GLY A 484 16.85 -0.02 1.28
C GLY A 484 16.40 0.44 -0.10
N LEU A 485 15.33 -0.16 -0.59
CA LEU A 485 14.67 0.21 -1.83
C LEU A 485 13.25 0.69 -1.52
N HIS A 486 12.78 1.66 -2.29
CA HIS A 486 11.46 2.30 -2.13
C HIS A 486 11.29 3.01 -0.79
N LEU A 487 12.36 3.60 -0.28
CA LEU A 487 12.30 4.48 0.88
C LEU A 487 11.66 5.82 0.49
N ARG A 488 11.12 6.54 1.48
CA ARG A 488 10.50 7.85 1.27
C ARG A 488 11.17 8.88 2.17
N PRO A 489 11.24 10.15 1.75
CA PRO A 489 11.78 11.23 2.59
C PRO A 489 11.07 11.42 3.94
N THR A 490 9.84 10.92 4.08
CA THR A 490 9.06 10.98 5.32
C THR A 490 9.33 9.82 6.26
N TYR A 491 10.07 8.79 5.82
CA TYR A 491 10.29 7.58 6.59
C TYR A 491 11.35 7.78 7.66
N ILE A 492 11.09 7.16 8.81
CA ILE A 492 11.91 7.24 10.01
C ILE A 492 12.26 5.81 10.42
N PRO A 493 13.55 5.46 10.58
CA PRO A 493 13.92 4.16 11.11
C PRO A 493 13.51 4.07 12.59
N ALA A 494 13.03 2.91 13.04
CA ALA A 494 12.65 2.68 14.43
C ALA A 494 12.97 1.25 14.84
N PHE A 495 13.50 1.02 16.04
CA PHE A 495 13.72 -0.34 16.54
C PHE A 495 12.54 -0.80 17.38
N ILE A 496 12.23 -2.09 17.36
CA ILE A 496 11.24 -2.70 18.25
C ILE A 496 11.97 -3.06 19.55
N ALA A 497 11.54 -2.49 20.69
CA ALA A 497 12.02 -2.91 22.00
C ALA A 497 11.50 -4.31 22.35
N ASP A 498 12.34 -5.15 22.97
CA ASP A 498 12.09 -6.58 23.20
C ASP A 498 10.69 -6.88 23.76
N ALA A 499 10.06 -7.93 23.20
CA ALA A 499 8.72 -8.43 23.50
C ALA A 499 7.50 -7.51 23.19
N GLY A 500 7.70 -6.38 22.51
CA GLY A 500 6.60 -5.51 22.08
C GLY A 500 5.81 -6.04 20.88
N ASN A 501 4.47 -5.86 20.89
CA ASN A 501 3.65 -6.10 19.70
C ASN A 501 4.04 -5.08 18.60
N PRO A 502 4.47 -5.50 17.39
CA PRO A 502 4.89 -4.60 16.31
C PRO A 502 3.77 -3.65 15.82
N ALA A 503 2.52 -3.85 16.27
CA ALA A 503 1.41 -2.94 16.00
C ALA A 503 1.33 -1.74 16.95
N ASN A 504 2.05 -1.71 18.08
CA ASN A 504 1.93 -0.67 19.09
C ASN A 504 3.06 0.36 18.99
N PHE A 505 2.71 1.63 18.81
CA PHE A 505 3.69 2.69 18.62
C PHE A 505 4.58 2.92 19.87
N GLY A 506 4.06 2.58 21.06
CA GLY A 506 4.76 2.76 22.33
C GLY A 506 5.92 1.78 22.57
N SER A 507 6.05 0.71 21.78
CA SER A 507 7.18 -0.23 21.87
C SER A 507 8.32 0.11 20.91
N PHE A 508 8.21 1.20 20.13
CA PHE A 508 9.28 1.63 19.25
C PHE A 508 10.29 2.52 19.96
N VAL A 509 11.56 2.23 19.71
CA VAL A 509 12.69 3.10 19.97
C VAL A 509 12.85 3.99 18.75
N LEU A 510 12.49 5.26 18.90
CA LEU A 510 12.58 6.26 17.85
C LEU A 510 13.93 7.01 17.91
N PRO A 511 14.40 7.55 16.77
CA PRO A 511 15.59 8.39 16.75
C PRO A 511 15.33 9.72 17.48
N LEU A 512 16.42 10.36 17.89
CA LEU A 512 16.39 11.64 18.57
C LEU A 512 15.65 12.68 17.70
N GLN A 513 14.80 13.49 18.32
CA GLN A 513 13.92 14.40 17.60
C GLN A 513 14.73 15.32 16.65
N GLY A 514 14.36 15.32 15.36
CA GLY A 514 15.04 16.12 14.34
C GLY A 514 16.37 15.55 13.83
N SER A 515 16.75 14.34 14.25
CA SER A 515 17.96 13.65 13.77
C SER A 515 17.72 12.67 12.63
N ALA A 516 16.45 12.38 12.30
CA ALA A 516 16.11 11.47 11.21
C ALA A 516 16.12 12.19 9.86
N SER A 517 16.70 11.55 8.85
CA SER A 517 16.69 12.01 7.47
C SER A 517 16.59 10.81 6.54
N ALA A 518 15.83 10.94 5.45
CA ALA A 518 15.58 9.87 4.52
C ALA A 518 15.66 10.36 3.07
N ASP A 519 16.14 9.50 2.18
CA ASP A 519 16.04 9.62 0.73
C ASP A 519 15.42 8.33 0.14
N ASP A 520 15.56 8.12 -1.16
CA ASP A 520 14.93 7.01 -1.88
C ASP A 520 15.62 5.64 -1.60
N ASP A 521 16.89 5.66 -1.16
CA ASP A 521 17.75 4.48 -0.97
C ASP A 521 18.37 4.36 0.44
N HIS A 522 18.21 5.38 1.29
CA HIS A 522 18.86 5.51 2.59
C HIS A 522 17.95 6.17 3.65
N LEU A 523 17.91 5.59 4.85
CA LEU A 523 17.35 6.19 6.07
C LEU A 523 18.47 6.39 7.09
N SER A 524 18.54 7.55 7.71
CA SER A 524 19.47 7.84 8.80
C SER A 524 18.75 8.34 10.04
N GLY A 525 19.29 8.07 11.21
CA GLY A 525 18.80 8.58 12.48
C GLY A 525 19.84 8.43 13.59
N ILE A 526 19.74 9.28 14.62
CA ILE A 526 20.62 9.18 15.79
C ILE A 526 19.85 8.53 16.94
N PHE A 527 20.42 7.50 17.55
CA PHE A 527 19.81 6.73 18.63
C PHE A 527 20.67 6.78 19.89
N GLN A 528 20.05 6.61 21.05
CA GLN A 528 20.77 6.39 22.30
C GLN A 528 21.20 4.93 22.37
N LEU A 529 22.49 4.67 22.60
CA LEU A 529 23.06 3.33 22.68
C LEU A 529 22.35 2.47 23.73
N ALA A 530 22.00 3.05 24.88
CA ALA A 530 21.30 2.35 25.96
C ALA A 530 19.86 1.94 25.61
N ALA A 531 19.24 2.58 24.61
CA ALA A 531 17.87 2.31 24.19
C ALA A 531 17.77 1.31 23.04
N LEU A 532 18.90 0.89 22.44
CA LEU A 532 18.90 -0.08 21.34
C LEU A 532 18.56 -1.51 21.83
N PRO A 533 18.06 -2.39 20.94
CA PRO A 533 17.81 -3.80 21.26
C PRO A 533 19.05 -4.52 21.80
N GLU A 534 18.85 -5.51 22.68
CA GLU A 534 19.93 -6.31 23.29
C GLU A 534 20.95 -6.87 22.28
N PRO A 535 20.53 -7.52 21.17
CA PRO A 535 21.47 -8.07 20.19
C PRO A 535 22.43 -7.02 19.61
N LEU A 536 21.92 -5.81 19.37
CA LEU A 536 22.70 -4.73 18.79
C LEU A 536 23.67 -4.11 19.82
N ARG A 537 23.25 -4.02 21.08
CA ARG A 537 24.09 -3.53 22.18
C ARG A 537 25.25 -4.48 22.48
N ASP A 538 24.99 -5.78 22.45
CA ASP A 538 26.00 -6.80 22.69
C ASP A 538 27.02 -6.84 21.56
N LEU A 539 26.59 -6.73 20.31
CA LEU A 539 27.48 -6.61 19.15
C LEU A 539 28.36 -5.36 19.23
N LEU A 540 27.79 -4.20 19.58
CA LEU A 540 28.53 -2.93 19.70
C LEU A 540 29.52 -2.94 20.88
N SER A 541 29.22 -3.64 21.97
CA SER A 541 30.10 -3.76 23.14
C SER A 541 31.15 -4.86 23.00
N GLY A 542 30.84 -5.94 22.28
CA GLY A 542 31.74 -7.06 21.97
C GLY A 542 32.76 -6.78 20.88
N ALA A 543 32.50 -5.80 19.99
CA ALA A 543 33.37 -5.44 18.87
C ALA A 543 34.77 -4.90 19.27
N GLY A 544 35.03 -4.67 20.57
CA GLY A 544 36.34 -4.25 21.08
C GLY A 544 36.65 -2.77 20.86
N VAL A 545 37.61 -2.26 21.64
CA VAL A 545 38.04 -0.85 21.61
C VAL A 545 38.75 -0.55 20.28
N GLY A 546 38.03 0.05 19.32
CA GLY A 546 38.60 0.49 18.04
C GLY A 546 37.72 0.26 16.80
N VAL A 547 36.57 -0.42 16.94
CA VAL A 547 35.65 -0.62 15.80
C VAL A 547 34.83 0.65 15.55
N ARG A 548 35.04 1.26 14.37
CA ARG A 548 34.37 2.51 13.94
C ARG A 548 32.90 2.34 13.57
N GLY A 549 32.37 1.11 13.56
CA GLY A 549 30.98 0.82 13.26
C GLY A 549 30.78 -0.64 12.83
N ILE A 550 29.53 -1.08 12.81
CA ILE A 550 29.13 -2.44 12.43
C ILE A 550 28.20 -2.36 11.23
N LEU A 551 28.36 -3.28 10.28
CA LEU A 551 27.48 -3.48 9.14
C LEU A 551 26.79 -4.85 9.29
N LEU A 552 25.47 -4.87 9.24
CA LEU A 552 24.62 -6.03 9.48
C LEU A 552 23.56 -6.12 8.38
N ALA A 553 23.01 -7.32 8.14
CA ALA A 553 21.82 -7.43 7.32
C ALA A 553 20.61 -6.84 8.08
N ALA A 554 19.78 -6.05 7.40
CA ALA A 554 18.62 -5.43 8.07
C ALA A 554 17.62 -6.47 8.62
N SER A 555 17.63 -7.70 8.09
CA SER A 555 16.82 -8.82 8.55
C SER A 555 17.24 -9.39 9.91
N GLU A 556 18.47 -9.15 10.35
CA GLU A 556 19.01 -9.68 11.62
C GLU A 556 18.64 -8.81 12.83
N VAL A 557 18.05 -7.63 12.58
CA VAL A 557 17.75 -6.66 13.63
C VAL A 557 16.24 -6.39 13.63
N PRO A 558 15.59 -6.29 14.80
CA PRO A 558 14.17 -5.98 14.90
C PRO A 558 13.90 -4.50 14.56
N LEU A 559 13.97 -4.20 13.26
CA LEU A 559 13.87 -2.88 12.68
C LEU A 559 12.51 -2.71 12.01
N ALA A 560 11.89 -1.56 12.26
CA ALA A 560 10.66 -1.12 11.64
C ALA A 560 10.88 0.25 10.98
N ILE A 561 10.03 0.56 10.02
CA ILE A 561 10.00 1.88 9.39
C ILE A 561 8.70 2.54 9.78
N VAL A 562 8.80 3.78 10.24
CA VAL A 562 7.65 4.60 10.61
C VAL A 562 7.50 5.71 9.59
N ASP A 563 6.30 5.90 9.06
CA ASP A 563 5.99 7.09 8.27
C ASP A 563 5.84 8.29 9.22
N GLY A 564 6.78 9.23 9.16
CA GLY A 564 6.83 10.40 10.02
C GLY A 564 5.67 11.37 9.83
N GLU A 565 4.97 11.33 8.68
CA GLU A 565 3.76 12.14 8.46
C GLU A 565 2.52 11.45 9.04
N LEU A 566 2.41 10.13 8.89
CA LEU A 566 1.20 9.38 9.24
C LEU A 566 1.26 8.74 10.62
N GLY A 567 2.44 8.65 11.25
CA GLY A 567 2.66 7.94 12.51
C GLY A 567 2.35 6.44 12.42
N ARG A 568 2.46 5.85 11.23
CA ARG A 568 2.13 4.44 10.97
C ARG A 568 3.37 3.65 10.63
N VAL A 569 3.38 2.38 11.05
CA VAL A 569 4.41 1.42 10.64
C VAL A 569 4.21 1.08 9.17
N VAL A 570 5.27 1.25 8.39
CA VAL A 570 5.31 0.88 6.98
C VAL A 570 5.58 -0.62 6.91
N GLN A 571 4.60 -1.38 6.43
CA GLN A 571 4.77 -2.81 6.19
C GLN A 571 5.30 -3.06 4.78
N GLY A 572 6.44 -3.74 4.70
CA GLY A 572 6.91 -4.32 3.44
C GLY A 572 6.03 -5.49 3.00
N PRO A 573 6.14 -5.93 1.73
CA PRO A 573 5.46 -7.14 1.27
C PRO A 573 5.92 -8.34 2.12
N ALA A 574 5.04 -9.30 2.36
CA ALA A 574 5.41 -10.55 3.03
C ALA A 574 6.52 -11.24 2.23
N VAL A 575 7.73 -11.28 2.81
CA VAL A 575 8.88 -11.94 2.18
C VAL A 575 8.65 -13.43 2.26
N THR A 576 8.78 -14.14 1.14
CA THR A 576 8.72 -15.61 1.14
C THR A 576 10.12 -16.20 1.06
N THR A 577 10.45 -17.15 1.93
CA THR A 577 11.71 -17.89 1.91
C THR A 577 11.74 -18.88 0.74
N TRP A 578 12.88 -18.95 0.06
CA TRP A 578 13.16 -20.00 -0.92
C TRP A 578 13.73 -21.23 -0.19
N PRO A 579 13.52 -22.48 -0.64
CA PRO A 579 12.76 -22.92 -1.84
C PRO A 579 11.25 -23.08 -1.61
N LYS A 580 10.78 -23.08 -0.37
CA LYS A 580 9.39 -23.46 -0.04
C LYS A 580 8.35 -22.34 -0.25
N LEU A 581 8.78 -21.13 -0.65
CA LEU A 581 7.95 -19.93 -0.85
C LEU A 581 7.02 -19.62 0.33
N ARG A 582 7.52 -19.76 1.57
CA ARG A 582 6.73 -19.53 2.80
C ARG A 582 7.04 -18.18 3.42
N PRO A 583 6.08 -17.52 4.12
CA PRO A 583 6.35 -16.27 4.82
C PRO A 583 7.56 -16.38 5.76
N ALA A 584 8.53 -15.46 5.62
CA ALA A 584 9.80 -15.48 6.34
C ALA A 584 9.67 -15.28 7.86
N ASN A 585 8.49 -14.87 8.33
CA ASN A 585 8.17 -14.71 9.75
C ASN A 585 7.73 -16.01 10.44
N VAL A 586 7.61 -17.12 9.71
CA VAL A 586 7.32 -18.45 10.27
C VAL A 586 8.63 -19.22 10.38
N VAL A 587 9.24 -19.17 11.57
CA VAL A 587 10.44 -19.96 11.89
C VAL A 587 9.97 -21.28 12.51
N GLU A 588 9.86 -22.32 11.68
CA GLU A 588 9.81 -23.71 12.15
C GLU A 588 11.19 -24.32 11.91
N ASP A 589 11.70 -25.05 12.90
CA ASP A 589 12.98 -25.76 12.84
C ASP A 589 12.87 -26.93 11.85
N ASP A 590 13.13 -26.61 10.58
CA ASP A 590 12.82 -27.45 9.43
C ASP A 590 14.03 -28.29 8.96
N GLY A 591 15.08 -28.43 9.79
CA GLY A 591 16.27 -29.22 9.46
C GLY A 591 17.05 -28.68 8.25
N GLY A 592 17.06 -27.35 8.07
CA GLY A 592 18.01 -26.71 7.18
C GLY A 592 19.42 -26.78 7.79
N PRO A 593 20.48 -26.57 6.98
CA PRO A 593 21.84 -26.53 7.51
C PRO A 593 21.95 -25.40 8.53
N ASP A 594 22.33 -25.75 9.76
CA ASP A 594 22.48 -24.83 10.88
C ASP A 594 23.78 -24.03 10.75
N ASP A 595 24.73 -24.55 9.96
CA ASP A 595 26.03 -23.94 9.73
C ASP A 595 26.38 -23.82 8.24
N TRP A 596 27.16 -22.80 7.89
CA TRP A 596 27.52 -22.50 6.49
C TRP A 596 28.33 -23.63 5.84
N ASP A 597 29.03 -24.40 6.67
CA ASP A 597 29.85 -25.54 6.26
C ASP A 597 29.04 -26.81 5.97
N GLU A 598 27.77 -26.85 6.36
CA GLU A 598 26.84 -27.94 6.04
C GLU A 598 26.22 -27.79 4.65
N ILE A 599 26.37 -26.62 4.02
CA ILE A 599 25.96 -26.37 2.63
C ILE A 599 27.08 -26.79 1.69
N ASP A 600 26.85 -27.92 1.01
CA ASP A 600 27.76 -28.49 0.01
C ASP A 600 28.20 -27.40 -1.01
N PRO A 601 29.50 -27.25 -1.33
CA PRO A 601 30.00 -26.12 -2.13
C PRO A 601 29.32 -25.93 -3.49
N ASN A 602 28.76 -27.00 -4.04
CA ASN A 602 28.15 -27.08 -5.36
C ASN A 602 26.69 -26.58 -5.37
N GLN A 603 26.08 -26.41 -4.19
CA GLN A 603 24.78 -25.77 -4.01
C GLN A 603 24.91 -24.25 -3.77
N ARG A 604 26.14 -23.74 -3.71
CA ARG A 604 26.44 -22.31 -3.58
C ARG A 604 26.29 -21.65 -4.96
N PHE A 605 25.08 -21.18 -5.26
CA PHE A 605 24.70 -20.39 -6.45
C PHE A 605 24.91 -21.10 -7.81
N VAL A 606 23.93 -21.87 -8.27
CA VAL A 606 23.82 -22.31 -9.67
C VAL A 606 23.12 -21.21 -10.47
N PRO A 607 23.77 -20.58 -11.48
CA PRO A 607 23.09 -19.63 -12.35
C PRO A 607 21.97 -20.35 -13.11
N GLN A 608 20.77 -19.79 -13.09
CA GLN A 608 19.60 -20.34 -13.78
C GLN A 608 19.79 -20.28 -15.30
N SER A 609 20.45 -21.29 -15.87
CA SER A 609 20.11 -21.77 -17.20
C SER A 609 18.94 -22.75 -17.03
N PRO A 610 17.96 -22.79 -17.96
CA PRO A 610 16.94 -23.83 -17.92
C PRO A 610 17.65 -25.19 -18.00
N PRO A 611 17.31 -26.17 -17.15
CA PRO A 611 17.91 -27.49 -17.27
C PRO A 611 17.60 -28.06 -18.66
N ASP A 612 18.63 -28.55 -19.35
CA ASP A 612 18.45 -29.45 -20.48
C ASP A 612 17.45 -30.55 -20.08
N PRO A 613 16.59 -31.04 -20.99
CA PRO A 613 15.69 -32.13 -20.68
C PRO A 613 16.51 -33.34 -20.26
N VAL A 614 16.37 -33.73 -18.98
CA VAL A 614 16.94 -34.94 -18.42
C VAL A 614 16.37 -36.13 -19.21
N ASP A 615 17.26 -36.91 -19.82
CA ASP A 615 16.92 -38.19 -20.46
C ASP A 615 16.18 -39.10 -19.46
N PRO A 616 15.15 -39.86 -19.90
CA PRO A 616 14.44 -40.75 -19.00
C PRO A 616 15.39 -41.84 -18.48
N GLU A 617 15.49 -41.91 -17.14
CA GLU A 617 16.26 -42.92 -16.44
C GLU A 617 15.85 -44.33 -16.87
N ILE A 618 16.88 -45.16 -17.04
CA ILE A 618 16.80 -46.59 -17.32
C ILE A 618 16.12 -47.25 -16.11
N VAL A 619 15.07 -48.00 -16.39
CA VAL A 619 14.35 -48.83 -15.41
C VAL A 619 15.27 -49.99 -15.02
N ASP A 620 15.83 -49.95 -13.81
CA ASP A 620 16.43 -51.14 -13.18
C ASP A 620 15.30 -51.89 -12.43
N ASP A 621 14.69 -52.82 -13.16
CA ASP A 621 13.86 -53.90 -12.62
C ASP A 621 14.71 -54.77 -11.68
N CYS A 622 14.63 -54.59 -10.35
CA CYS A 622 15.20 -55.57 -9.40
C CYS A 622 14.82 -55.42 -7.90
N LEU A 623 13.75 -54.71 -7.50
CA LEU A 623 13.47 -54.57 -6.05
C LEU A 623 12.00 -54.43 -5.64
N ASP A 624 11.09 -55.17 -6.29
CA ASP A 624 9.66 -55.15 -5.97
C ASP A 624 9.05 -56.56 -5.81
N ASP A 625 9.72 -57.42 -5.05
CA ASP A 625 9.11 -58.60 -4.44
C ASP A 625 9.43 -58.54 -2.93
N CYS A 626 8.40 -58.28 -2.10
CA CYS A 626 8.28 -58.61 -0.65
C CYS A 626 7.63 -57.54 0.24
N LEU A 627 6.60 -56.82 -0.21
CA LEU A 627 5.74 -56.07 0.73
C LEU A 627 4.24 -56.26 0.44
N ASP A 628 3.83 -57.52 0.27
CA ASP A 628 2.46 -57.95 0.52
C ASP A 628 2.47 -58.97 1.67
N GLU A 629 1.66 -58.68 2.70
CA GLU A 629 1.25 -59.55 3.82
C GLU A 629 2.26 -59.77 4.98
N CYS A 630 2.32 -58.83 5.93
CA CYS A 630 2.58 -59.17 7.33
C CYS A 630 1.49 -58.58 8.24
N SER A 631 0.60 -59.47 8.66
CA SER A 631 -0.44 -59.30 9.68
C SER A 631 0.16 -59.12 11.10
N ASP A 632 -0.59 -58.44 11.96
CA ASP A 632 -0.28 -57.96 13.32
C ASP A 632 0.15 -58.99 14.40
N ASP A 633 0.67 -60.16 14.05
CA ASP A 633 1.19 -61.14 15.02
C ASP A 633 2.54 -61.70 14.57
N CYS A 634 3.64 -61.11 15.05
CA CYS A 634 4.99 -61.63 14.85
C CYS A 634 5.77 -61.74 16.17
N GLN A 635 5.28 -62.62 17.04
CA GLN A 635 6.06 -63.24 18.11
C GLN A 635 6.98 -64.29 17.45
N GLY A 636 8.21 -63.90 17.09
CA GLY A 636 9.21 -64.86 16.59
C GLY A 636 10.07 -64.43 15.40
N CYS A 637 10.30 -63.14 15.15
CA CYS A 637 11.28 -62.71 14.14
C CYS A 637 12.66 -62.53 14.79
N ASP A 638 13.62 -63.33 14.33
CA ASP A 638 15.03 -63.39 14.76
C ASP A 638 15.88 -62.31 14.07
N CYS A 639 15.36 -61.07 13.99
CA CYS A 639 16.09 -59.91 13.50
C CYS A 639 16.75 -59.20 14.69
N GLY A 640 17.99 -59.60 15.00
CA GLY A 640 18.76 -59.23 16.19
C GLY A 640 18.92 -57.73 16.43
N CYS A 641 17.93 -57.10 17.07
CA CYS A 641 17.93 -55.69 17.44
C CYS A 641 17.37 -55.47 18.85
N HIS A 642 17.82 -56.22 19.87
CA HIS A 642 17.73 -55.78 21.28
C HIS A 642 18.84 -56.38 22.16
N GLU A 643 19.52 -55.49 22.89
CA GLU A 643 20.11 -55.59 24.25
C GLU A 643 21.52 -54.98 24.32
N TYR A 644 21.70 -53.91 25.09
CA TYR A 644 22.30 -53.99 26.42
C TYR A 644 22.36 -52.63 27.15
N GLU A 645 21.95 -52.67 28.41
CA GLU A 645 21.98 -51.59 29.42
C GLU A 645 23.40 -51.35 30.00
N ALA A 646 23.63 -50.16 30.58
CA ALA A 646 23.86 -49.96 32.03
C ALA A 646 24.94 -48.93 32.43
N GLY A 647 24.57 -48.11 33.45
CA GLY A 647 25.46 -47.49 34.45
C GLY A 647 25.37 -45.96 34.52
N GLY A 648 25.00 -45.27 35.62
CA GLY A 648 24.72 -45.62 37.01
C GLY A 648 25.32 -44.59 37.99
N ALA A 649 24.60 -44.31 39.09
CA ALA A 649 24.94 -43.51 40.29
C ALA A 649 24.88 -41.97 40.18
N GLY A 650 24.38 -41.16 41.12
CA GLY A 650 23.86 -41.25 42.50
C GLY A 650 23.56 -39.78 42.91
N SER A 651 22.91 -39.34 43.99
CA SER A 651 22.43 -39.90 45.24
C SER A 651 21.52 -38.86 45.93
N GLN A 652 20.47 -39.33 46.62
CA GLN A 652 19.97 -38.87 47.94
C GLN A 652 19.70 -37.38 48.26
N GLY A 653 18.49 -37.15 48.83
CA GLY A 653 18.37 -36.54 50.16
C GLY A 653 17.32 -35.42 50.32
N GLU A 654 16.23 -35.74 51.04
CA GLU A 654 15.53 -34.93 52.08
C GLU A 654 15.10 -33.47 51.75
N GLY A 655 13.93 -32.95 52.11
CA GLY A 655 12.83 -33.37 52.94
C GLY A 655 11.78 -32.25 53.08
N SER A 656 10.56 -32.68 53.41
CA SER A 656 9.41 -32.04 54.06
C SER A 656 9.20 -30.51 54.09
N ALA A 657 7.99 -30.13 53.65
CA ALA A 657 6.95 -29.35 54.35
C ALA A 657 7.39 -28.32 55.42
N PHE A 658 6.95 -27.06 55.28
CA PHE A 658 6.21 -26.38 56.36
C PHE A 658 5.36 -25.21 55.86
N GLN A 659 4.28 -25.02 56.62
CA GLN A 659 3.15 -24.13 56.47
C GLN A 659 3.46 -22.77 57.12
N ALA A 660 2.84 -21.72 56.55
CA ALA A 660 2.41 -20.48 57.20
C ALA A 660 3.42 -19.42 57.71
N SER A 661 3.04 -18.16 57.43
CA SER A 661 3.18 -16.92 58.21
C SER A 661 4.12 -15.81 57.67
N SER A 662 3.51 -14.66 57.36
CA SER A 662 3.94 -13.24 57.52
C SER A 662 3.40 -12.41 56.33
N ALA A 663 2.15 -11.98 56.34
CA ALA A 663 1.65 -10.78 57.03
C ALA A 663 2.69 -9.67 57.31
N ALA A 664 2.42 -8.50 56.70
CA ALA A 664 2.80 -7.14 57.09
C ALA A 664 4.26 -6.66 56.91
N ALA A 665 4.51 -5.94 55.80
CA ALA A 665 5.54 -4.89 55.72
C ALA A 665 5.22 -3.81 54.66
N GLY A 666 3.98 -3.30 54.65
CA GLY A 666 3.63 -2.06 53.95
C GLY A 666 3.87 -0.85 54.88
N GLY A 667 5.14 -0.51 55.12
CA GLY A 667 5.55 0.57 56.02
C GLY A 667 5.89 1.86 55.26
N SER A 668 5.03 2.87 55.38
CA SER A 668 5.20 4.23 54.88
C SER A 668 6.55 4.87 55.23
N GLY A 669 7.30 5.33 54.22
CA GLY A 669 8.60 6.01 54.35
C GLY A 669 8.58 7.35 55.11
N ALA A 670 7.40 7.88 55.47
CA ALA A 670 7.27 9.10 56.26
C ALA A 670 7.49 8.89 57.79
N ALA A 671 7.24 7.67 58.31
CA ALA A 671 7.41 7.37 59.74
C ALA A 671 8.88 7.13 60.13
N GLY A 672 9.70 6.60 59.23
CA GLY A 672 11.14 6.40 59.46
C GLY A 672 11.92 7.72 59.58
N ILE A 673 11.51 8.76 58.86
CA ILE A 673 12.15 10.09 58.89
C ILE A 673 11.80 10.84 60.18
N GLN A 674 10.58 10.67 60.71
CA GLN A 674 10.23 11.23 62.03
C GLN A 674 10.94 10.52 63.19
N ALA A 675 11.20 9.21 63.08
CA ALA A 675 11.97 8.45 64.07
C ALA A 675 13.46 8.83 64.08
N MET A 676 14.05 9.09 62.92
CA MET A 676 15.45 9.59 62.79
C MET A 676 15.65 11.01 63.38
N VAL A 677 14.63 11.87 63.33
CA VAL A 677 14.69 13.24 63.88
C VAL A 677 14.43 13.28 65.40
N ALA A 678 13.83 12.23 65.96
CA ALA A 678 13.60 12.04 67.40
C ALA A 678 14.77 11.36 68.12
N ASP A 679 15.71 10.72 67.41
CA ASP A 679 16.85 10.04 68.02
C ASP A 679 17.82 11.01 68.71
N LYS A 680 17.98 10.83 70.03
CA LYS A 680 18.89 11.59 70.88
C LYS A 680 20.36 11.45 70.45
N ARG A 681 20.75 10.34 69.79
CA ARG A 681 22.13 10.10 69.32
C ARG A 681 22.44 10.90 68.05
N VAL A 682 21.48 11.03 67.14
CA VAL A 682 21.60 11.88 65.94
C VAL A 682 21.66 13.36 66.33
N ARG A 683 20.86 13.79 67.32
CA ARG A 683 20.95 15.16 67.87
C ARG A 683 22.28 15.46 68.55
N ARG A 684 22.91 14.49 69.24
CA ARG A 684 24.24 14.65 69.85
C ARG A 684 25.36 14.73 68.81
N ARG A 685 25.25 14.02 67.69
CA ARG A 685 26.19 14.14 66.56
C ARG A 685 26.00 15.46 65.80
N ALA A 686 24.77 15.89 65.56
CA ALA A 686 24.48 17.19 64.94
C ALA A 686 24.93 18.38 65.81
N ALA A 687 24.84 18.29 67.14
CA ALA A 687 25.31 19.33 68.06
C ALA A 687 26.84 19.48 68.11
N LYS A 688 27.60 18.46 67.68
CA LYS A 688 29.07 18.50 67.63
C LYS A 688 29.62 19.18 66.36
N VAL A 689 28.81 19.30 65.30
CA VAL A 689 29.18 19.93 64.01
C VAL A 689 28.75 21.41 63.95
N LEU A 690 28.09 21.92 65.00
CA LEU A 690 27.51 23.26 65.07
C LEU A 690 28.35 24.39 65.74
N PRO A 691 29.67 24.27 66.02
CA PRO A 691 30.47 25.45 66.35
C PRO A 691 30.89 26.33 65.15
N GLU A 692 30.90 25.82 63.92
CA GLU A 692 31.41 26.60 62.75
C GLU A 692 30.37 27.48 62.04
N LEU A 693 29.10 27.46 62.45
CA LEU A 693 28.03 28.32 61.90
C LEU A 693 27.50 29.36 62.91
N ALA A 694 28.27 29.65 63.96
CA ALA A 694 27.90 30.57 65.03
C ALA A 694 28.39 32.01 64.79
N ALA A 695 27.93 32.65 63.71
CA ALA A 695 28.05 34.10 63.56
C ALA A 695 26.73 34.70 63.02
N SER A 696 25.80 35.01 63.92
CA SER A 696 24.81 36.11 63.84
C SER A 696 23.50 35.76 64.55
N ARG A 697 23.25 36.43 65.68
CA ARG A 697 21.97 36.37 66.43
C ARG A 697 20.75 36.79 65.59
N LYS A 698 20.93 37.44 64.43
CA LYS A 698 19.85 37.93 63.56
C LYS A 698 19.19 36.81 62.73
N HIS A 699 19.90 35.71 62.45
CA HIS A 699 19.39 34.61 61.62
C HIS A 699 18.45 33.64 62.37
N ARG A 700 18.63 33.47 63.70
CA ARG A 700 17.78 32.59 64.52
C ARG A 700 16.31 33.06 64.65
N LYS A 701 16.03 34.36 64.55
CA LYS A 701 14.64 34.89 64.61
C LYS A 701 13.89 34.76 63.28
N ARG A 702 14.58 34.79 62.13
CA ARG A 702 13.96 34.59 60.80
C ARG A 702 13.61 33.13 60.54
N LEU A 703 14.44 32.18 60.97
CA LEU A 703 14.14 30.76 60.78
C LEU A 703 12.95 30.27 61.62
N ARG A 704 12.81 30.78 62.86
CA ARG A 704 11.67 30.43 63.74
C ARG A 704 10.33 31.04 63.31
N SER A 705 10.33 32.15 62.56
CA SER A 705 9.10 32.72 61.99
C SER A 705 8.69 32.05 60.68
N ALA A 706 9.65 31.58 59.88
CA ALA A 706 9.38 30.79 58.67
C ALA A 706 8.73 29.43 58.97
N LEU A 707 9.08 28.79 60.10
CA LEU A 707 8.56 27.48 60.51
C LEU A 707 7.20 27.52 61.24
N LYS A 708 6.66 28.71 61.55
CA LYS A 708 5.33 28.88 62.20
C LYS A 708 4.25 29.47 61.28
N GLY A 709 4.54 29.62 59.98
CA GLY A 709 3.63 30.26 59.04
C GLY A 709 2.52 29.34 58.53
N LYS A 710 1.32 29.91 58.31
CA LYS A 710 0.18 29.29 57.59
C LYS A 710 0.57 28.54 56.30
N LYS A 711 1.69 28.89 55.70
CA LYS A 711 2.27 28.27 54.49
C LYS A 711 2.70 26.81 54.71
N LEU A 712 3.28 26.46 55.86
CA LEU A 712 3.64 25.07 56.17
C LEU A 712 2.39 24.20 56.39
N LYS A 713 1.36 24.74 57.07
CA LYS A 713 0.06 24.05 57.21
C LYS A 713 -0.62 23.80 55.86
N ARG A 714 -0.53 24.75 54.91
CA ARG A 714 -1.04 24.56 53.54
C ARG A 714 -0.27 23.48 52.77
N LEU A 715 1.05 23.44 52.90
CA LEU A 715 1.88 22.40 52.28
C LEU A 715 1.57 21.01 52.84
N MET A 716 1.46 20.87 54.17
CA MET A 716 1.10 19.58 54.77
C MET A 716 -0.31 19.14 54.39
N LYS A 717 -1.26 20.06 54.27
CA LYS A 717 -2.60 19.75 53.76
C LYS A 717 -2.55 19.30 52.30
N ALA A 718 -1.80 20.00 51.44
CA ALA A 718 -1.66 19.62 50.04
C ALA A 718 -0.99 18.24 49.85
N VAL A 719 -0.02 17.89 50.70
CA VAL A 719 0.60 16.55 50.68
C VAL A 719 -0.39 15.49 51.14
N ALA A 720 -1.19 15.75 52.18
CA ALA A 720 -2.22 14.82 52.63
C ALA A 720 -3.35 14.63 51.60
N ASP A 721 -3.75 15.71 50.91
CA ASP A 721 -4.74 15.66 49.83
C ASP A 721 -4.17 14.85 48.64
N ALA A 722 -2.89 15.04 48.28
CA ALA A 722 -2.22 14.28 47.22
C ALA A 722 -2.05 12.78 47.57
N GLU A 723 -1.79 12.43 48.83
CA GLU A 723 -1.76 11.04 49.27
C GLU A 723 -3.16 10.40 49.22
N ALA A 724 -4.22 11.15 49.57
CA ALA A 724 -5.60 10.68 49.46
C ALA A 724 -6.04 10.47 48.00
N ASP A 725 -5.57 11.30 47.08
CA ASP A 725 -5.85 11.11 45.64
C ASP A 725 -5.07 9.92 45.07
N ARG A 726 -3.85 9.68 45.54
CA ARG A 726 -3.08 8.49 45.14
C ARG A 726 -3.77 7.20 45.54
N THR A 727 -4.34 7.11 46.74
CA THR A 727 -5.06 5.91 47.19
C THR A 727 -6.38 5.71 46.46
N ARG A 728 -7.08 6.80 46.09
CA ARG A 728 -8.26 6.69 45.20
C ARG A 728 -7.88 6.16 43.82
N ASN A 729 -6.81 6.69 43.23
CA ASN A 729 -6.35 6.24 41.92
C ASN A 729 -5.98 4.76 41.92
N THR A 730 -5.26 4.27 42.93
CA THR A 730 -4.93 2.83 43.03
C THR A 730 -6.17 1.94 43.14
N THR A 731 -7.19 2.35 43.92
CA THR A 731 -8.44 1.58 43.97
C THR A 731 -9.23 1.60 42.66
N THR A 732 -9.08 2.66 41.87
CA THR A 732 -9.72 2.80 40.57
C THR A 732 -9.02 1.92 39.52
N GLU A 733 -7.69 1.89 39.55
CA GLU A 733 -6.86 1.00 38.72
C GLU A 733 -7.15 -0.48 39.00
N GLU A 734 -7.27 -0.89 40.27
CA GLU A 734 -7.64 -2.26 40.64
C GLU A 734 -9.03 -2.65 40.13
N ARG A 735 -9.98 -1.71 40.10
CA ARG A 735 -11.32 -1.94 39.54
C ARG A 735 -11.27 -2.11 38.02
N LEU A 736 -10.52 -1.27 37.33
CA LEU A 736 -10.37 -1.34 35.88
C LEU A 736 -9.66 -2.64 35.46
N MET A 737 -8.67 -3.10 36.22
CA MET A 737 -8.01 -4.40 36.00
C MET A 737 -9.00 -5.56 36.07
N ARG A 738 -9.88 -5.59 37.08
CA ARG A 738 -10.92 -6.64 37.19
C ARG A 738 -11.94 -6.57 36.05
N GLU A 739 -12.35 -5.37 35.65
CA GLU A 739 -13.26 -5.20 34.50
C GLU A 739 -12.58 -5.67 33.19
N ALA A 740 -11.29 -5.39 33.00
CA ALA A 740 -10.51 -5.89 31.86
C ALA A 740 -10.42 -7.42 31.83
N GLU A 741 -10.10 -8.06 32.96
CA GLU A 741 -10.07 -9.53 33.06
C GLU A 741 -11.42 -10.18 32.69
N THR A 742 -12.54 -9.56 33.11
CA THR A 742 -13.87 -10.06 32.74
C THR A 742 -14.17 -9.91 31.24
N LEU A 743 -13.64 -8.86 30.60
CA LEU A 743 -13.79 -8.67 29.14
C LEU A 743 -12.95 -9.68 28.37
N ASP A 744 -11.73 -9.97 28.81
CA ASP A 744 -10.87 -10.98 28.18
C ASP A 744 -11.48 -12.39 28.25
N GLN A 745 -12.12 -12.73 29.38
CA GLN A 745 -12.88 -13.97 29.50
C GLN A 745 -14.07 -14.03 28.52
N ARG A 746 -14.76 -12.90 28.29
CA ARG A 746 -15.87 -12.82 27.32
C ARG A 746 -15.38 -12.91 25.88
N ILE A 747 -14.24 -12.31 25.56
CA ILE A 747 -13.62 -12.41 24.24
C ILE A 747 -13.20 -13.86 23.96
N THR A 748 -12.56 -14.52 24.93
CA THR A 748 -12.10 -15.91 24.78
C THR A 748 -13.28 -16.86 24.54
N SER A 749 -14.35 -16.75 25.33
CA SER A 749 -15.57 -17.55 25.12
C SER A 749 -16.28 -17.27 23.78
N ALA A 750 -16.24 -16.03 23.30
CA ALA A 750 -16.76 -15.68 21.97
C ALA A 750 -15.91 -16.29 20.84
N GLN A 751 -14.57 -16.29 20.98
CA GLN A 751 -13.66 -16.90 20.03
C GLN A 751 -13.88 -18.43 19.93
N ASP A 752 -14.09 -19.10 21.07
CA ASP A 752 -14.44 -20.53 21.10
C ASP A 752 -15.77 -20.81 20.41
N GLY A 753 -16.78 -19.94 20.59
CA GLY A 753 -18.06 -20.00 19.89
C GLY A 753 -17.91 -19.87 18.37
N VAL A 754 -17.07 -18.95 17.90
CA VAL A 754 -16.77 -18.79 16.47
C VAL A 754 -16.03 -20.02 15.91
N ALA A 755 -15.11 -20.60 16.68
CA ALA A 755 -14.40 -21.82 16.28
C ALA A 755 -15.34 -23.04 16.19
N ALA A 756 -16.32 -23.16 17.08
CA ALA A 756 -17.39 -24.15 16.99
C ALA A 756 -18.26 -23.95 15.74
N ALA A 757 -18.73 -22.73 15.49
CA ALA A 757 -19.54 -22.42 14.31
C ALA A 757 -18.81 -22.70 12.99
N LYS A 758 -17.50 -22.40 12.91
CA LYS A 758 -16.67 -22.74 11.75
C LYS A 758 -16.59 -24.25 11.49
N ARG A 759 -16.52 -25.07 12.55
CA ARG A 759 -16.53 -26.54 12.44
C ARG A 759 -17.87 -27.03 11.89
N ASP A 760 -18.98 -26.49 12.36
CA ASP A 760 -20.32 -26.86 11.90
C ASP A 760 -20.54 -26.50 10.43
N VAL A 761 -20.11 -25.31 10.01
CA VAL A 761 -20.16 -24.89 8.59
C VAL A 761 -19.31 -25.82 7.71
N LYS A 762 -18.11 -26.21 8.17
CA LYS A 762 -17.25 -27.17 7.45
C LYS A 762 -17.92 -28.54 7.32
N GLN A 763 -18.61 -29.00 8.37
CA GLN A 763 -19.34 -30.26 8.34
C GLN A 763 -20.58 -30.19 7.41
N ALA A 764 -21.32 -29.09 7.43
CA ALA A 764 -22.44 -28.84 6.52
C ALA A 764 -21.99 -28.84 5.05
N LYS A 765 -20.86 -28.19 4.74
CA LYS A 765 -20.28 -28.16 3.39
C LYS A 765 -19.84 -29.56 2.91
N ARG A 766 -19.29 -30.39 3.81
CA ARG A 766 -18.98 -31.80 3.53
C ARG A 766 -20.25 -32.59 3.18
N LYS A 767 -21.32 -32.45 3.96
CA LYS A 767 -22.62 -33.10 3.69
C LYS A 767 -23.22 -32.62 2.35
N GLN A 768 -23.15 -31.33 2.05
CA GLN A 768 -23.61 -30.77 0.77
C GLN A 768 -22.83 -31.33 -0.42
N ASN A 769 -21.50 -31.43 -0.31
CA ASN A 769 -20.66 -32.02 -1.36
C ASN A 769 -20.96 -33.51 -1.57
N GLN A 770 -21.22 -34.26 -0.49
CA GLN A 770 -21.62 -35.66 -0.58
C GLN A 770 -22.98 -35.82 -1.29
N ALA A 771 -23.96 -34.99 -0.95
CA ALA A 771 -25.26 -34.97 -1.63
C ALA A 771 -25.14 -34.57 -3.12
N SER A 772 -24.26 -33.62 -3.46
CA SER A 772 -24.00 -33.26 -4.86
C SER A 772 -23.38 -34.42 -5.65
N ARG A 773 -22.46 -35.18 -5.04
CA ARG A 773 -21.88 -36.38 -5.64
C ARG A 773 -22.93 -37.47 -5.88
N THR A 774 -23.82 -37.73 -4.93
CA THR A 774 -24.89 -38.73 -5.12
C THR A 774 -25.86 -38.34 -6.24
N VAL A 775 -26.23 -37.05 -6.34
CA VAL A 775 -27.06 -36.55 -7.45
C VAL A 775 -26.36 -36.68 -8.80
N LYS A 776 -25.06 -36.36 -8.89
CA LYS A 776 -24.27 -36.55 -10.12
C LYS A 776 -24.21 -38.02 -10.53
N ASN A 777 -23.98 -38.92 -9.57
CA ASN A 777 -23.95 -40.37 -9.82
C ASN A 777 -25.31 -40.90 -10.29
N ALA A 778 -26.41 -40.44 -9.69
CA ALA A 778 -27.77 -40.79 -10.12
C ALA A 778 -28.08 -40.31 -11.55
N LYS A 779 -27.66 -39.08 -11.91
CA LYS A 779 -27.79 -38.57 -13.29
C LYS A 779 -26.96 -39.38 -14.29
N ALA A 780 -25.73 -39.75 -13.93
CA ALA A 780 -24.88 -40.59 -14.77
C ALA A 780 -25.50 -41.99 -14.98
N ALA A 781 -26.02 -42.61 -13.92
CA ALA A 781 -26.71 -43.90 -14.00
C ALA A 781 -27.97 -43.83 -14.89
N LYS A 782 -28.80 -42.78 -14.73
CA LYS A 782 -29.98 -42.54 -15.58
C LYS A 782 -29.59 -42.38 -17.05
N THR A 783 -28.52 -41.64 -17.34
CA THR A 783 -28.03 -41.44 -18.71
C THR A 783 -27.52 -42.75 -19.32
N LYS A 784 -26.82 -43.58 -18.53
CA LYS A 784 -26.34 -44.90 -18.96
C LYS A 784 -27.51 -45.85 -19.24
N ALA A 785 -28.56 -45.84 -18.41
CA ALA A 785 -29.78 -46.60 -18.64
C ALA A 785 -30.51 -46.16 -19.92
N LEU A 786 -30.63 -44.84 -20.14
CA LEU A 786 -31.27 -44.31 -21.35
C LEU A 786 -30.53 -44.73 -22.62
N ARG A 787 -29.19 -44.66 -22.62
CA ARG A 787 -28.35 -45.12 -23.74
C ARG A 787 -28.50 -46.62 -24.01
N LYS A 788 -28.76 -47.43 -22.97
CA LYS A 788 -29.02 -48.87 -23.13
C LYS A 788 -30.34 -49.12 -23.84
N VAL A 789 -31.41 -48.41 -23.42
CA VAL A 789 -32.73 -48.51 -24.06
C VAL A 789 -32.67 -48.11 -25.53
N VAL A 790 -32.02 -46.98 -25.85
CA VAL A 790 -31.87 -46.53 -27.25
C VAL A 790 -31.14 -47.57 -28.10
N ARG A 791 -30.08 -48.21 -27.57
CA ARG A 791 -29.37 -49.28 -28.29
C ARG A 791 -30.23 -50.53 -28.52
N GLU A 792 -31.11 -50.87 -27.58
CA GLU A 792 -32.03 -52.00 -27.73
C GLU A 792 -33.12 -51.69 -28.76
N GLU A 793 -33.65 -50.46 -28.79
CA GLU A 793 -34.59 -49.99 -29.82
C GLU A 793 -33.97 -49.97 -31.22
N ASP A 794 -32.74 -49.45 -31.35
CA ASP A 794 -32.01 -49.44 -32.63
C ASP A 794 -31.73 -50.87 -33.14
N ALA A 795 -31.39 -51.80 -32.23
CA ALA A 795 -31.18 -53.20 -32.59
C ALA A 795 -32.48 -53.87 -33.08
N LEU A 796 -33.62 -53.60 -32.43
CA LEU A 796 -34.92 -54.08 -32.86
C LEU A 796 -35.33 -53.50 -34.22
N ALA A 797 -35.12 -52.20 -34.43
CA ALA A 797 -35.40 -51.53 -35.70
C ALA A 797 -34.56 -52.13 -36.84
N LYS A 798 -33.27 -52.39 -36.58
CA LYS A 798 -32.37 -53.05 -37.54
C LYS A 798 -32.84 -54.47 -37.88
N ALA A 799 -33.21 -55.27 -36.88
CA ALA A 799 -33.72 -56.62 -37.09
C ALA A 799 -35.03 -56.64 -37.92
N GLN A 800 -35.94 -55.68 -37.69
CA GLN A 800 -37.15 -55.54 -38.50
C GLN A 800 -36.87 -55.17 -39.96
N LEU A 801 -35.85 -54.33 -40.19
CA LEU A 801 -35.45 -53.91 -41.54
C LEU A 801 -34.81 -55.08 -42.30
N GLU A 802 -33.95 -55.87 -41.63
CA GLU A 802 -33.38 -57.10 -42.18
C GLU A 802 -34.45 -58.15 -42.49
N ALA A 803 -35.45 -58.32 -41.62
CA ALA A 803 -36.57 -59.23 -41.86
C ALA A 803 -37.41 -58.81 -43.07
N ARG A 804 -37.67 -57.51 -43.25
CA ARG A 804 -38.36 -56.97 -44.45
C ARG A 804 -37.53 -57.16 -45.73
N ALA A 805 -36.21 -56.97 -45.65
CA ALA A 805 -35.31 -57.22 -46.77
C ALA A 805 -35.25 -58.71 -47.15
N ALA A 806 -35.32 -59.61 -46.17
CA ALA A 806 -35.40 -61.05 -46.42
C ALA A 806 -36.73 -61.46 -47.06
N ALA A 807 -37.86 -60.89 -46.58
CA ALA A 807 -39.18 -61.17 -47.12
C ALA A 807 -39.37 -60.67 -48.56
N THR A 808 -38.78 -59.52 -48.90
CA THR A 808 -38.77 -58.98 -50.27
C THR A 808 -37.95 -59.86 -51.21
N LYS A 809 -36.75 -60.28 -50.81
CA LYS A 809 -35.93 -61.23 -51.58
C LYS A 809 -36.60 -62.60 -51.77
N ALA A 810 -37.39 -63.06 -50.80
CA ALA A 810 -38.15 -64.30 -50.93
C ALA A 810 -39.26 -64.18 -51.99
N ARG A 811 -39.99 -63.05 -52.02
CA ARG A 811 -41.01 -62.76 -53.03
C ARG A 811 -40.43 -62.64 -54.44
N GLU A 812 -39.25 -62.03 -54.58
CA GLU A 812 -38.55 -61.94 -55.86
C GLU A 812 -38.06 -63.29 -56.39
N LYS A 813 -37.93 -64.31 -55.54
CA LYS A 813 -37.57 -65.69 -55.95
C LYS A 813 -38.77 -66.56 -56.32
N GLU A 814 -39.98 -66.20 -55.87
CA GLU A 814 -41.22 -66.90 -56.22
C GLU A 814 -41.87 -66.38 -57.51
N GLN A 815 -41.48 -65.18 -57.96
CA GLN A 815 -41.79 -64.64 -59.29
C GLN A 815 -40.76 -65.11 -60.31
#